data_AF-A0A1I2HGL2-F1
#
_entry.id   AF-A0A1I2HGL2-F1
#
_cell.length_a   1.000
_cell.length_b   1.000
_cell.length_c   1.000
_cell.angle_alpha   90.00
_cell.angle_beta   90.00
_cell.angle_gamma   90.00
#
_symmetry.space_group_name_H-M   'P 1'
#
loop_
_entity.id
_entity.type
_entity.pdbx_description
1 polymer ?
#
loop_
_entity_poly.entity_id
_entity_poly.type
_entity_poly.pdbx_seq_one_letter_code
_entity_poly.pdbx_strand_id
1 'polypeptide(L)'
;MTVISNNRMLRRFLSPLLILALLSGFMGYARAAEETAPQLPTFDIPALSAEAAASPLPNIMVVATGGTIAGAASQGDKTNFQNYAAGTYKMADMVAQLPTHKNADVSTFQFGNKGSGSYSMKDLYDLSLAVDQALNVYDGVVVTTGTDTMEEIAYFLDLTVRSEKPVIVTGAMRPWDVIGTDGPANLYQAIKVAASNKTKWYGTVIMLNDVIQAAREVTKSNAHRLDTFDTPMFGALGYIDDPAVRMYRLNARALKAGTPEWATPFDLRTISKEDLPIVEIAYSYQEAGGGAIRALVEDGAKGIVTAGTGAGGISAKMSQARSAAIQKGVIFVTTTRTGSGTMSGGSNGVIAGDNLNPQHARIMLLLSLAFSKDFNTVKDWFETVGAQDIVMDDTAPPAWPADAALASDAQTTDSINLSWPQATDLTRVAGYAIYKGTDETPIAKVASSARTYTAKGLSSNTSYTFTVKAFDDLGNESAGLTGTFKTGSSGSGSSGGAGTPPSSNELTVPSGGSGDLSVYDNSITVHVPSGATSEELKITIEKLAQAGGLVQADDVLLSSIFEVVKNKAGHFLVPVTLTFKFDTSMVKEGKKPSIFYYDETKKQWIEMGGTVNGSTISVTTDHFTKFAVFAVDAAPAAPDFSDISGHWAAASIRSAVSAGIVNGYSDGTFKPELTVTREEFIAMLMRALKSDDPGAALSFKDTSVIGAWAKAAVAQAVSAGITSGYPDGTFRPGSKISRAEMVVMIAKALKLTTEEDAVTSFSDHAEIPVWARGAVKAVADKGIVQGRLNNRFVPEGTATRAEAITVIMKLLDTK
;
A
#
# COMPACT_ATOMS: atom_id res chain seq x y z
N MET A 1 -42.24 32.40 -6.49
CA MET A 1 -43.60 32.03 -6.04
C MET A 1 -44.57 33.23 -6.09
N THR A 2 -44.56 34.03 -7.17
CA THR A 2 -45.31 35.30 -7.19
C THR A 2 -45.84 35.68 -8.59
N VAL A 3 -46.10 34.67 -9.45
CA VAL A 3 -46.68 34.89 -10.79
C VAL A 3 -47.88 33.95 -11.07
N ILE A 4 -48.24 33.05 -10.15
CA ILE A 4 -49.28 32.03 -10.39
C ILE A 4 -50.63 32.33 -9.68
N SER A 5 -50.75 33.38 -8.84
CA SER A 5 -51.98 33.55 -8.04
C SER A 5 -53.18 34.16 -8.78
N ASN A 6 -53.02 34.76 -9.96
CA ASN A 6 -54.07 35.63 -10.52
C ASN A 6 -54.70 35.17 -11.86
N ASN A 7 -54.39 33.97 -12.37
CA ASN A 7 -54.92 33.52 -13.65
C ASN A 7 -55.97 32.39 -13.50
N ARG A 8 -57.27 32.74 -13.61
CA ARG A 8 -58.41 31.80 -13.44
C ARG A 8 -58.44 30.68 -14.49
N MET A 9 -57.77 30.83 -15.64
CA MET A 9 -57.76 29.81 -16.70
C MET A 9 -56.74 28.68 -16.42
N LEU A 10 -55.63 28.95 -15.70
CA LEU A 10 -54.66 27.92 -15.31
C LEU A 10 -55.19 26.97 -14.22
N ARG A 11 -56.14 27.40 -13.37
CA ARG A 11 -56.73 26.55 -12.32
C ARG A 11 -57.57 25.39 -12.86
N ARG A 12 -58.14 25.50 -14.06
CA ARG A 12 -59.02 24.45 -14.62
C ARG A 12 -58.27 23.29 -15.29
N PHE A 13 -57.00 23.46 -15.66
CA PHE A 13 -56.20 22.40 -16.28
C PHE A 13 -55.15 21.77 -15.35
N LEU A 14 -54.74 22.45 -14.28
CA LEU A 14 -53.69 21.96 -13.37
C LEU A 14 -54.22 21.22 -12.13
N SER A 15 -55.51 21.33 -11.80
CA SER A 15 -56.09 20.60 -10.66
C SER A 15 -56.37 19.11 -10.90
N PRO A 16 -56.70 18.62 -12.12
CA PRO A 16 -56.86 17.17 -12.33
C PRO A 16 -55.51 16.44 -12.48
N LEU A 17 -54.48 17.11 -13.01
CA LEU A 17 -53.14 16.51 -13.21
C LEU A 17 -52.35 16.37 -11.89
N LEU A 18 -52.56 17.27 -10.92
CA LEU A 18 -51.93 17.15 -9.61
C LEU A 18 -52.59 16.05 -8.75
N ILE A 19 -53.89 15.81 -8.92
CA ILE A 19 -54.62 14.77 -8.16
C ILE A 19 -54.37 13.38 -8.76
N LEU A 20 -54.17 13.26 -10.08
CA LEU A 20 -53.79 11.96 -10.68
C LEU A 20 -52.33 11.58 -10.36
N ALA A 21 -51.41 12.55 -10.24
CA ALA A 21 -50.04 12.29 -9.80
C ALA A 21 -49.91 11.98 -8.29
N LEU A 22 -50.84 12.46 -7.46
CA LEU A 22 -50.89 12.16 -6.02
C LEU A 22 -51.64 10.86 -5.68
N LEU A 23 -52.47 10.32 -6.59
CA LEU A 23 -53.15 9.02 -6.42
C LEU A 23 -52.45 7.86 -7.13
N SER A 24 -51.59 8.09 -8.13
CA SER A 24 -50.70 7.05 -8.66
C SER A 24 -49.41 6.86 -7.84
N GLY A 25 -49.11 7.79 -6.92
CA GLY A 25 -47.94 7.72 -6.02
C GLY A 25 -48.17 6.96 -4.71
N PHE A 26 -49.41 6.58 -4.38
CA PHE A 26 -49.75 5.94 -3.09
C PHE A 26 -50.36 4.53 -3.21
N MET A 27 -50.42 3.94 -4.41
CA MET A 27 -50.89 2.57 -4.62
C MET A 27 -49.86 1.62 -5.28
N GLY A 28 -48.62 2.08 -5.44
CA GLY A 28 -47.50 1.28 -5.95
C GLY A 28 -46.40 0.95 -4.93
N TYR A 29 -46.51 1.44 -3.69
CA TYR A 29 -45.49 1.28 -2.62
C TYR A 29 -45.98 0.42 -1.45
N ALA A 30 -46.74 -0.64 -1.75
CA ALA A 30 -47.09 -1.66 -0.77
C ALA A 30 -47.00 -3.06 -1.41
N ARG A 31 -45.85 -3.34 -2.01
CA ARG A 31 -45.31 -4.69 -2.17
C ARG A 31 -43.81 -4.61 -2.47
N ALA A 32 -43.06 -3.92 -1.60
CA ALA A 32 -41.78 -4.50 -1.26
C ALA A 32 -42.15 -5.88 -0.71
N ALA A 33 -41.71 -6.95 -1.37
CA ALA A 33 -41.74 -8.24 -0.73
C ALA A 33 -41.09 -8.03 0.65
N GLU A 34 -41.83 -8.24 1.73
CA GLU A 34 -41.18 -8.53 2.99
C GLU A 34 -40.23 -9.68 2.66
N GLU A 35 -38.93 -9.39 2.55
CA GLU A 35 -37.91 -10.42 2.65
C GLU A 35 -38.08 -10.96 4.06
N THR A 36 -38.95 -11.95 4.19
CA THR A 36 -39.14 -12.70 5.42
C THR A 36 -37.77 -13.23 5.80
N ALA A 37 -37.28 -12.83 6.98
CA ALA A 37 -36.01 -13.31 7.52
C ALA A 37 -35.92 -14.83 7.33
N PRO A 38 -34.75 -15.36 6.92
CA PRO A 38 -34.62 -16.79 6.62
C PRO A 38 -35.02 -17.61 7.84
N GLN A 39 -35.86 -18.62 7.62
CA GLN A 39 -36.24 -19.54 8.69
C GLN A 39 -35.02 -20.39 9.06
N LEU A 40 -34.46 -20.15 10.24
CA LEU A 40 -33.28 -20.86 10.70
C LEU A 40 -33.63 -22.30 11.11
N PRO A 41 -32.75 -23.28 10.79
CA PRO A 41 -32.92 -24.64 11.29
C PRO A 41 -32.82 -24.67 12.82
N THR A 42 -33.61 -25.54 13.43
CA THR A 42 -33.53 -25.84 14.87
C THR A 42 -32.84 -27.17 15.07
N PHE A 43 -31.94 -27.23 16.05
CA PHE A 43 -31.22 -28.46 16.39
C PHE A 43 -31.61 -28.94 17.80
N ASP A 44 -31.73 -30.25 17.98
CA ASP A 44 -32.02 -30.88 19.28
C ASP A 44 -30.77 -30.91 20.17
N ILE A 45 -30.23 -29.72 20.46
CA ILE A 45 -29.12 -29.56 21.39
C ILE A 45 -29.61 -29.95 22.80
N PRO A 46 -28.97 -30.92 23.46
CA PRO A 46 -29.35 -31.31 24.82
C PRO A 46 -29.29 -30.12 25.78
N ALA A 47 -30.28 -30.02 26.66
CA ALA A 47 -30.20 -29.10 27.80
C ALA A 47 -29.19 -29.63 28.83
N LEU A 48 -28.59 -28.73 29.62
CA LEU A 48 -27.78 -29.12 30.78
C LEU A 48 -28.65 -29.89 31.79
N SER A 49 -28.13 -31.01 32.29
CA SER A 49 -28.75 -31.69 33.44
C SER A 49 -28.60 -30.84 34.69
N ALA A 50 -29.41 -31.09 35.72
CA ALA A 50 -29.32 -30.36 36.98
C ALA A 50 -27.95 -30.56 37.66
N GLU A 51 -27.37 -31.75 37.53
CA GLU A 51 -26.04 -32.09 38.03
C GLU A 51 -24.96 -31.32 37.27
N ALA A 52 -25.03 -31.27 35.94
CA ALA A 52 -24.08 -30.55 35.10
C ALA A 52 -24.14 -29.02 35.32
N ALA A 53 -25.35 -28.48 35.52
CA ALA A 53 -25.55 -27.07 35.85
C ALA A 53 -25.04 -26.69 37.26
N ALA A 54 -25.01 -27.64 38.19
CA ALA A 54 -24.51 -27.44 39.56
C ALA A 54 -23.02 -27.77 39.72
N SER A 55 -22.39 -28.36 38.70
CA SER A 55 -21.00 -28.76 38.73
C SER A 55 -20.05 -27.55 38.66
N PRO A 56 -18.89 -27.58 39.35
CA PRO A 56 -17.88 -26.55 39.23
C PRO A 56 -17.03 -26.69 37.95
N LEU A 57 -17.22 -27.74 37.15
CA LEU A 57 -16.47 -27.98 35.92
C LEU A 57 -17.15 -27.29 34.72
N PRO A 58 -16.38 -26.83 33.72
CA PRO A 58 -16.92 -26.36 32.44
C PRO A 58 -17.76 -27.42 31.73
N ASN A 59 -18.90 -27.00 31.19
CA ASN A 59 -19.80 -27.85 30.42
C ASN A 59 -19.40 -27.83 28.94
N ILE A 60 -18.96 -28.98 28.40
CA ILE A 60 -18.47 -29.12 27.03
C ILE A 60 -19.39 -29.99 26.20
N MET A 61 -19.78 -29.48 25.03
CA MET A 61 -20.55 -30.23 24.05
C MET A 61 -19.65 -30.82 22.97
N VAL A 62 -19.73 -32.13 22.74
CA VAL A 62 -19.13 -32.80 21.58
C VAL A 62 -20.16 -32.90 20.46
N VAL A 63 -20.04 -32.05 19.45
CA VAL A 63 -20.85 -32.08 18.22
C VAL A 63 -20.18 -33.04 17.22
N ALA A 64 -20.87 -34.14 16.91
CA ALA A 64 -20.28 -35.23 16.13
C ALA A 64 -20.73 -35.28 14.68
N THR A 65 -19.77 -35.33 13.75
CA THR A 65 -20.00 -35.47 12.31
C THR A 65 -19.52 -36.84 11.76
N GLY A 66 -18.83 -37.64 12.57
CA GLY A 66 -18.34 -38.97 12.18
C GLY A 66 -16.84 -38.95 11.88
N GLY A 67 -16.46 -39.35 10.66
CA GLY A 67 -15.06 -39.48 10.27
C GLY A 67 -14.36 -40.73 10.84
N THR A 68 -13.04 -40.79 10.63
CA THR A 68 -12.17 -41.89 11.06
C THR A 68 -12.14 -42.05 12.58
N ILE A 69 -12.27 -40.96 13.34
CA ILE A 69 -12.36 -41.01 14.81
C ILE A 69 -13.57 -41.82 15.30
N ALA A 70 -14.64 -41.89 14.51
CA ALA A 70 -15.79 -42.74 14.77
C ALA A 70 -15.82 -43.97 13.82
N GLY A 71 -14.68 -44.30 13.21
CA GLY A 71 -14.58 -45.36 12.20
C GLY A 71 -14.32 -46.74 12.82
N ALA A 72 -14.70 -47.78 12.09
CA ALA A 72 -14.48 -49.18 12.45
C ALA A 72 -13.68 -49.91 11.36
N ALA A 73 -12.74 -50.76 11.77
CA ALA A 73 -11.94 -51.60 10.88
C ALA A 73 -12.84 -52.49 10.01
N SER A 74 -12.53 -52.57 8.71
CA SER A 74 -13.27 -53.44 7.80
C SER A 74 -12.98 -54.90 8.10
N GLN A 75 -14.02 -55.74 8.00
CA GLN A 75 -13.93 -57.19 8.26
C GLN A 75 -13.39 -57.56 9.66
N GLY A 76 -13.38 -56.60 10.61
CA GLY A 76 -12.84 -56.81 11.95
C GLY A 76 -11.31 -56.91 12.02
N ASP A 77 -10.57 -56.57 10.96
CA ASP A 77 -9.10 -56.57 10.97
C ASP A 77 -8.56 -55.33 11.71
N LYS A 78 -8.52 -55.43 13.04
CA LYS A 78 -8.04 -54.36 13.92
C LYS A 78 -6.54 -54.09 13.82
N THR A 79 -5.80 -54.82 12.97
CA THR A 79 -4.38 -54.56 12.69
C THR A 79 -4.17 -53.68 11.46
N ASN A 80 -5.21 -53.53 10.62
CA ASN A 80 -5.17 -52.73 9.41
C ASN A 80 -5.88 -51.39 9.60
N PHE A 81 -5.11 -50.32 9.70
CA PHE A 81 -5.63 -48.96 9.86
C PHE A 81 -6.00 -48.25 8.54
N GLN A 82 -5.76 -48.87 7.38
CA GLN A 82 -6.02 -48.26 6.07
C GLN A 82 -7.37 -48.70 5.48
N ASN A 83 -7.90 -49.86 5.86
CA ASN A 83 -9.17 -50.37 5.36
C ASN A 83 -10.25 -50.32 6.46
N TYR A 84 -11.13 -49.34 6.38
CA TYR A 84 -12.14 -49.08 7.41
C TYR A 84 -13.35 -48.35 6.85
N ALA A 85 -14.43 -48.33 7.62
CA ALA A 85 -15.61 -47.51 7.36
C ALA A 85 -15.65 -46.32 8.33
N ALA A 86 -15.49 -45.09 7.80
CA ALA A 86 -15.63 -43.86 8.58
C ALA A 86 -17.07 -43.66 9.07
N GLY A 87 -17.25 -43.05 10.25
CA GLY A 87 -18.59 -42.73 10.78
C GLY A 87 -19.47 -43.97 11.07
N THR A 88 -18.89 -44.99 11.70
CA THR A 88 -19.60 -46.23 12.07
C THR A 88 -20.15 -46.16 13.51
N TYR A 89 -19.32 -45.73 14.46
CA TYR A 89 -19.69 -45.65 15.87
C TYR A 89 -20.46 -44.36 16.19
N LYS A 90 -21.27 -44.39 17.26
CA LYS A 90 -21.90 -43.18 17.82
C LYS A 90 -20.93 -42.50 18.76
N MET A 91 -20.87 -41.16 18.72
CA MET A 91 -19.90 -40.42 19.53
C MET A 91 -20.17 -40.55 21.04
N ALA A 92 -21.43 -40.71 21.44
CA ALA A 92 -21.79 -41.00 22.83
C ALA A 92 -21.06 -42.26 23.35
N ASP A 93 -20.97 -43.32 22.54
CA ASP A 93 -20.28 -44.57 22.90
C ASP A 93 -18.77 -44.39 22.98
N MET A 94 -18.20 -43.48 22.16
CA MET A 94 -16.77 -43.17 22.18
C MET A 94 -16.39 -42.35 23.41
N VAL A 95 -17.19 -41.32 23.72
CA VAL A 95 -17.02 -40.51 24.94
C VAL A 95 -17.17 -41.37 26.20
N ALA A 96 -18.11 -42.32 26.22
CA ALA A 96 -18.29 -43.25 27.33
C ALA A 96 -17.10 -44.19 27.57
N GLN A 97 -16.25 -44.42 26.57
CA GLN A 97 -15.02 -45.21 26.70
C GLN A 97 -13.83 -44.40 27.24
N LEU A 98 -13.92 -43.07 27.24
CA LEU A 98 -12.87 -42.23 27.80
C LEU A 98 -12.89 -42.29 29.33
N PRO A 99 -11.74 -42.16 30.00
CA PRO A 99 -11.71 -41.89 31.43
C PRO A 99 -12.51 -40.63 31.75
N THR A 100 -13.18 -40.60 32.90
CA THR A 100 -13.90 -39.41 33.36
C THR A 100 -12.98 -38.19 33.34
N HIS A 101 -13.45 -37.13 32.67
CA HIS A 101 -12.70 -35.88 32.58
C HIS A 101 -12.62 -35.22 33.96
N LYS A 102 -11.41 -34.88 34.39
CA LYS A 102 -11.20 -34.14 35.64
C LYS A 102 -11.52 -32.64 35.52
N ASN A 103 -11.66 -32.16 34.28
CA ASN A 103 -11.69 -30.74 33.96
C ASN A 103 -12.97 -30.32 33.20
N ALA A 104 -13.91 -31.23 32.93
CA ALA A 104 -15.09 -30.94 32.11
C ALA A 104 -16.24 -31.89 32.40
N ASP A 105 -17.47 -31.39 32.34
CA ASP A 105 -18.67 -32.20 32.17
C ASP A 105 -19.02 -32.28 30.69
N VAL A 106 -19.18 -33.49 30.17
CA VAL A 106 -19.24 -33.72 28.72
C VAL A 106 -20.63 -34.19 28.30
N SER A 107 -21.23 -33.47 27.36
CA SER A 107 -22.44 -33.88 26.63
C SER A 107 -22.10 -34.17 25.17
N THR A 108 -22.96 -34.91 24.47
CA THR A 108 -22.77 -35.21 23.05
C THR A 108 -24.01 -34.88 22.23
N PHE A 109 -23.81 -34.41 21.00
CA PHE A 109 -24.86 -34.18 20.01
C PHE A 109 -24.41 -34.78 18.68
N GLN A 110 -25.15 -35.74 18.16
CA GLN A 110 -24.81 -36.43 16.91
C GLN A 110 -25.41 -35.67 15.70
N PHE A 111 -24.69 -34.69 15.17
CA PHE A 111 -25.09 -33.94 13.98
C PHE A 111 -25.16 -34.82 12.72
N GLY A 112 -24.17 -35.69 12.53
CA GLY A 112 -24.16 -36.68 11.46
C GLY A 112 -23.12 -37.76 11.70
N ASN A 113 -22.98 -38.71 10.77
CA ASN A 113 -22.04 -39.83 10.95
C ASN A 113 -21.51 -40.32 9.59
N LYS A 114 -20.74 -39.48 8.90
CA LYS A 114 -20.17 -39.81 7.58
C LYS A 114 -18.72 -39.36 7.46
N GLY A 115 -18.05 -39.71 6.36
CA GLY A 115 -16.72 -39.19 6.03
C GLY A 115 -16.77 -37.67 5.79
N SER A 116 -15.69 -36.95 6.09
CA SER A 116 -15.69 -35.48 6.01
C SER A 116 -15.91 -34.96 4.59
N GLY A 117 -15.39 -35.65 3.57
CA GLY A 117 -15.63 -35.33 2.16
C GLY A 117 -17.07 -35.54 1.67
N SER A 118 -17.95 -36.14 2.48
CA SER A 118 -19.37 -36.33 2.14
C SER A 118 -20.27 -35.19 2.65
N TYR A 119 -19.73 -34.21 3.36
CA TYR A 119 -20.46 -33.04 3.83
C TYR A 119 -20.51 -31.96 2.75
N SER A 120 -21.72 -31.48 2.44
CA SER A 120 -21.91 -30.37 1.52
C SER A 120 -21.67 -29.02 2.22
N MET A 121 -21.46 -27.93 1.48
CA MET A 121 -21.37 -26.59 2.07
C MET A 121 -22.67 -26.18 2.80
N LYS A 122 -23.82 -26.70 2.36
CA LYS A 122 -25.11 -26.52 3.05
C LYS A 122 -25.17 -27.29 4.37
N ASP A 123 -24.54 -28.46 4.44
CA ASP A 123 -24.41 -29.17 5.71
C ASP A 123 -23.48 -28.39 6.66
N LEU A 124 -22.43 -27.73 6.15
CA LEU A 124 -21.54 -26.91 6.98
C LEU A 124 -22.22 -25.63 7.49
N TYR A 125 -23.11 -25.04 6.69
CA TYR A 125 -24.01 -23.98 7.13
C TYR A 125 -24.84 -24.43 8.33
N ASP A 126 -25.52 -25.58 8.23
CA ASP A 126 -26.33 -26.12 9.32
C ASP A 126 -25.46 -26.48 10.54
N LEU A 127 -24.26 -27.05 10.32
CA LEU A 127 -23.31 -27.37 11.38
C LEU A 127 -22.87 -26.13 12.15
N SER A 128 -22.56 -25.02 11.47
CA SER A 128 -22.17 -23.76 12.12
C SER A 128 -23.28 -23.24 13.02
N LEU A 129 -24.54 -23.27 12.56
CA LEU A 129 -25.68 -22.83 13.36
C LEU A 129 -25.93 -23.77 14.55
N ALA A 130 -25.74 -25.08 14.38
CA ALA A 130 -25.81 -26.04 15.48
C ALA A 130 -24.72 -25.80 16.53
N VAL A 131 -23.50 -25.44 16.11
CA VAL A 131 -22.40 -25.07 17.01
C VAL A 131 -22.73 -23.79 17.78
N ASP A 132 -23.23 -22.74 17.12
CA ASP A 132 -23.67 -21.51 17.81
C ASP A 132 -24.82 -21.79 18.80
N GLN A 133 -25.80 -22.62 18.41
CA GLN A 133 -26.90 -23.02 19.30
C GLN A 133 -26.36 -23.80 20.52
N ALA A 134 -25.38 -24.68 20.33
CA ALA A 134 -24.71 -25.37 21.43
C ALA A 134 -23.96 -24.40 22.35
N LEU A 135 -23.25 -23.41 21.81
CA LEU A 135 -22.49 -22.42 22.59
C LEU A 135 -23.39 -21.46 23.40
N ASN A 136 -24.69 -21.38 23.12
CA ASN A 136 -25.65 -20.70 23.99
C ASN A 136 -25.91 -21.45 25.30
N VAL A 137 -25.68 -22.77 25.31
CA VAL A 137 -25.95 -23.65 26.47
C VAL A 137 -24.65 -24.08 27.15
N TYR A 138 -23.60 -24.35 26.38
CA TYR A 138 -22.33 -24.93 26.83
C TYR A 138 -21.20 -23.89 26.88
N ASP A 139 -20.16 -24.16 27.67
CA ASP A 139 -19.00 -23.28 27.86
C ASP A 139 -17.98 -23.38 26.71
N GLY A 140 -18.00 -24.49 25.98
CA GLY A 140 -17.19 -24.71 24.78
C GLY A 140 -17.71 -25.89 23.97
N VAL A 141 -17.27 -25.99 22.71
CA VAL A 141 -17.66 -27.05 21.79
C VAL A 141 -16.44 -27.76 21.23
N VAL A 142 -16.52 -29.09 21.17
CA VAL A 142 -15.62 -29.94 20.36
C VAL A 142 -16.40 -30.46 19.17
N VAL A 143 -15.92 -30.22 17.95
CA VAL A 143 -16.48 -30.80 16.73
C VAL A 143 -15.60 -31.97 16.29
N THR A 144 -16.17 -33.18 16.27
CA THR A 144 -15.45 -34.36 15.78
C THR A 144 -15.74 -34.60 14.30
N THR A 145 -14.71 -34.80 13.49
CA THR A 145 -14.84 -35.01 12.04
C THR A 145 -13.74 -35.90 11.44
N GLY A 146 -13.86 -36.22 10.15
CA GLY A 146 -12.85 -36.93 9.38
C GLY A 146 -11.73 -36.00 8.94
N THR A 147 -10.49 -36.50 8.86
CA THR A 147 -9.32 -35.65 8.63
C THR A 147 -9.19 -35.11 7.21
N ASP A 148 -9.83 -35.72 6.21
CA ASP A 148 -9.61 -35.38 4.79
C ASP A 148 -9.96 -33.93 4.43
N THR A 149 -11.13 -33.44 4.83
CA THR A 149 -11.56 -32.04 4.63
C THR A 149 -11.69 -31.28 5.95
N MET A 150 -11.00 -31.74 7.01
CA MET A 150 -11.09 -31.11 8.34
C MET A 150 -10.64 -29.65 8.33
N GLU A 151 -9.62 -29.30 7.53
CA GLU A 151 -9.15 -27.92 7.37
C GLU A 151 -10.24 -27.02 6.79
N GLU A 152 -11.01 -27.50 5.81
CA GLU A 152 -12.13 -26.76 5.22
C GLU A 152 -13.30 -26.60 6.21
N ILE A 153 -13.65 -27.66 6.94
CA ILE A 153 -14.71 -27.62 7.96
C ILE A 153 -14.33 -26.64 9.07
N ALA A 154 -13.10 -26.75 9.58
CA ALA A 154 -12.61 -25.87 10.64
C ALA A 154 -12.58 -24.41 10.20
N TYR A 155 -12.12 -24.13 8.97
CA TYR A 155 -12.06 -22.75 8.49
C TYR A 155 -13.44 -22.19 8.15
N PHE A 156 -14.38 -23.00 7.66
CA PHE A 156 -15.78 -22.59 7.52
C PHE A 156 -16.33 -22.14 8.88
N LEU A 157 -16.20 -22.98 9.91
CA LEU A 157 -16.63 -22.66 11.28
C LEU A 157 -15.89 -21.44 11.85
N ASP A 158 -14.59 -21.31 11.58
CA ASP A 158 -13.82 -20.12 11.96
C ASP A 158 -14.44 -18.85 11.35
N LEU A 159 -14.85 -18.92 10.09
CA LEU A 159 -15.43 -17.77 9.42
C LEU A 159 -16.88 -17.50 9.79
N THR A 160 -17.66 -18.44 10.34
CA THR A 160 -19.11 -18.29 10.48
C THR A 160 -19.65 -18.34 11.91
N VAL A 161 -18.96 -19.02 12.84
CA VAL A 161 -19.40 -19.10 14.24
C VAL A 161 -19.32 -17.73 14.91
N ARG A 162 -20.41 -17.33 15.56
CA ARG A 162 -20.59 -15.99 16.16
C ARG A 162 -20.20 -15.92 17.63
N SER A 163 -20.05 -17.05 18.31
CA SER A 163 -19.64 -17.11 19.71
C SER A 163 -18.12 -17.05 19.89
N GLU A 164 -17.65 -16.23 20.83
CA GLU A 164 -16.22 -16.10 21.21
C GLU A 164 -15.69 -17.25 22.06
N LYS A 165 -16.58 -18.13 22.52
CA LYS A 165 -16.26 -19.30 23.33
C LYS A 165 -15.40 -20.30 22.54
N PRO A 166 -14.62 -21.17 23.21
CA PRO A 166 -13.77 -22.14 22.54
C PRO A 166 -14.53 -23.08 21.58
N VAL A 167 -14.06 -23.17 20.34
CA VAL A 167 -14.49 -24.17 19.35
C VAL A 167 -13.27 -24.96 18.86
N ILE A 168 -13.25 -26.26 19.15
CA ILE A 168 -12.13 -27.13 18.86
C ILE A 168 -12.59 -28.19 17.85
N VAL A 169 -12.00 -28.22 16.67
CA VAL A 169 -12.19 -29.32 15.72
C VAL A 169 -11.14 -30.40 15.97
N THR A 170 -11.55 -31.65 16.01
CA THR A 170 -10.64 -32.79 16.19
C THR A 170 -11.07 -34.01 15.37
N GLY A 171 -10.19 -34.99 15.26
CA GLY A 171 -10.43 -36.26 14.57
C GLY A 171 -9.34 -37.27 14.87
N ALA A 172 -9.17 -38.24 13.96
CA ALA A 172 -8.15 -39.28 14.10
C ALA A 172 -7.65 -39.70 12.72
N MET A 173 -6.37 -40.05 12.64
CA MET A 173 -5.78 -40.65 11.43
C MET A 173 -5.98 -42.16 11.38
N ARG A 174 -6.26 -42.80 12.53
CA ARG A 174 -6.58 -44.23 12.63
C ARG A 174 -8.00 -44.45 13.15
N PRO A 175 -8.71 -45.49 12.67
CA PRO A 175 -10.03 -45.86 13.18
C PRO A 175 -10.06 -46.08 14.70
N TRP A 176 -11.23 -45.99 15.33
CA TRP A 176 -11.32 -46.09 16.78
C TRP A 176 -10.89 -47.45 17.34
N ASP A 177 -11.14 -48.52 16.59
CA ASP A 177 -10.98 -49.90 17.07
C ASP A 177 -9.71 -50.60 16.58
N VAL A 178 -8.81 -49.91 15.88
CA VAL A 178 -7.52 -50.46 15.44
C VAL A 178 -6.41 -50.27 16.46
N ILE A 179 -5.39 -51.13 16.40
CA ILE A 179 -4.21 -51.03 17.25
C ILE A 179 -3.48 -49.69 17.08
N GLY A 180 -3.17 -49.05 18.21
CA GLY A 180 -2.45 -47.78 18.24
C GLY A 180 -3.25 -46.61 17.66
N THR A 181 -4.59 -46.63 17.80
CA THR A 181 -5.44 -45.49 17.42
C THR A 181 -5.07 -44.21 18.19
N ASP A 182 -5.15 -43.07 17.50
CA ASP A 182 -4.96 -41.73 18.05
C ASP A 182 -6.30 -41.11 18.53
N GLY A 183 -7.44 -41.71 18.19
CA GLY A 183 -8.78 -41.18 18.47
C GLY A 183 -9.08 -40.86 19.94
N PRO A 184 -8.87 -41.80 20.89
CA PRO A 184 -9.15 -41.53 22.30
C PRO A 184 -8.33 -40.38 22.89
N ALA A 185 -7.04 -40.30 22.55
CA ALA A 185 -6.15 -39.24 23.02
C ALA A 185 -6.58 -37.88 22.43
N ASN A 186 -6.78 -37.80 21.12
CA ASN A 186 -7.24 -36.58 20.45
C ASN A 186 -8.59 -36.10 21.02
N LEU A 187 -9.57 -36.99 21.19
CA LEU A 187 -10.87 -36.59 21.74
C LEU A 187 -10.74 -36.06 23.17
N TYR A 188 -10.00 -36.79 24.02
CA TYR A 188 -9.82 -36.40 25.42
C TYR A 188 -9.15 -35.03 25.53
N GLN A 189 -8.10 -34.82 24.75
CA GLN A 189 -7.33 -33.59 24.77
C GLN A 189 -8.12 -32.42 24.15
N ALA A 190 -9.01 -32.67 23.19
CA ALA A 190 -9.84 -31.63 22.59
C ALA A 190 -10.85 -31.09 23.60
N ILE A 191 -11.45 -32.00 24.38
CA ILE A 191 -12.34 -31.65 25.50
C ILE A 191 -11.57 -30.84 26.55
N LYS A 192 -10.32 -31.24 26.86
CA LYS A 192 -9.46 -30.49 27.79
C LYS A 192 -9.17 -29.06 27.28
N VAL A 193 -8.87 -28.88 25.99
CA VAL A 193 -8.65 -27.55 25.41
C VAL A 193 -9.92 -26.71 25.45
N ALA A 194 -11.07 -27.28 25.08
CA ALA A 194 -12.36 -26.59 25.15
C ALA A 194 -12.68 -26.11 26.57
N ALA A 195 -12.50 -26.96 27.57
CA ALA A 195 -12.70 -26.62 28.99
C ALA A 195 -11.67 -25.64 29.56
N SER A 196 -10.47 -25.56 28.98
CA SER A 196 -9.42 -24.68 29.49
C SER A 196 -9.74 -23.19 29.34
N ASN A 197 -10.68 -22.85 28.44
CA ASN A 197 -11.00 -21.48 28.03
C ASN A 197 -9.80 -20.67 27.49
N LYS A 198 -8.66 -21.32 27.20
CA LYS A 198 -7.42 -20.66 26.73
C LYS A 198 -7.47 -20.23 25.26
N THR A 199 -8.36 -20.84 24.49
CA THR A 199 -8.62 -20.51 23.08
C THR A 199 -9.84 -19.63 22.91
N LYS A 200 -10.35 -19.02 23.99
CA LYS A 200 -11.35 -17.95 23.88
C LYS A 200 -10.83 -16.85 22.95
N TRP A 201 -11.66 -16.39 22.03
CA TRP A 201 -11.32 -15.44 20.95
C TRP A 201 -10.37 -15.91 19.86
N TYR A 202 -9.77 -17.10 19.95
CA TYR A 202 -8.93 -17.62 18.84
C TYR A 202 -9.76 -17.99 17.61
N GLY A 203 -11.09 -18.02 17.76
CA GLY A 203 -11.99 -18.58 16.78
C GLY A 203 -12.01 -20.10 16.85
N THR A 204 -12.09 -20.73 15.69
CA THR A 204 -12.01 -22.18 15.61
C THR A 204 -10.54 -22.61 15.56
N VAL A 205 -10.18 -23.58 16.39
CA VAL A 205 -8.85 -24.19 16.38
C VAL A 205 -8.96 -25.67 16.05
N ILE A 206 -7.92 -26.23 15.43
CA ILE A 206 -7.76 -27.69 15.30
C ILE A 206 -6.89 -28.19 16.44
N MET A 207 -7.28 -29.29 17.06
CA MET A 207 -6.44 -30.01 18.01
C MET A 207 -6.31 -31.47 17.57
N LEU A 208 -5.09 -31.90 17.29
CA LEU A 208 -4.74 -33.28 16.99
C LEU A 208 -3.27 -33.52 17.35
N ASN A 209 -2.93 -34.73 17.81
CA ASN A 209 -1.56 -35.11 18.16
C ASN A 209 -0.91 -34.16 19.19
N ASP A 210 -1.70 -33.74 20.19
CA ASP A 210 -1.31 -32.78 21.24
C ASP A 210 -0.89 -31.37 20.76
N VAL A 211 -1.11 -31.05 19.48
CA VAL A 211 -0.80 -29.74 18.86
C VAL A 211 -2.08 -28.96 18.61
N ILE A 212 -2.09 -27.68 18.99
CA ILE A 212 -3.20 -26.74 18.76
C ILE A 212 -2.83 -25.81 17.60
N GLN A 213 -3.67 -25.74 16.57
CA GLN A 213 -3.40 -25.02 15.33
C GLN A 213 -4.56 -24.10 14.94
N ALA A 214 -4.24 -22.99 14.27
CA ALA A 214 -5.24 -22.04 13.80
C ALA A 214 -5.96 -22.60 12.56
N ALA A 215 -7.30 -22.62 12.57
CA ALA A 215 -8.08 -23.17 11.46
C ALA A 215 -7.77 -22.51 10.10
N ARG A 216 -7.47 -21.21 10.07
CA ARG A 216 -7.11 -20.47 8.84
C ARG A 216 -5.80 -20.95 8.18
N GLU A 217 -4.87 -21.48 8.96
CA GLU A 217 -3.47 -21.63 8.54
C GLU A 217 -3.03 -23.10 8.44
N VAL A 218 -3.73 -23.98 9.14
CA VAL A 218 -3.42 -25.40 9.24
C VAL A 218 -3.78 -26.16 7.97
N THR A 219 -2.97 -27.13 7.55
CA THR A 219 -3.27 -28.01 6.43
C THR A 219 -2.88 -29.46 6.71
N LYS A 220 -3.56 -30.40 6.06
CA LYS A 220 -3.20 -31.82 6.13
C LYS A 220 -2.01 -32.10 5.20
N SER A 221 -0.80 -32.12 5.76
CA SER A 221 0.46 -32.25 5.03
C SER A 221 0.83 -33.68 4.59
N ASN A 222 0.14 -34.71 5.10
CA ASN A 222 0.43 -36.11 4.85
C ASN A 222 -0.85 -36.98 4.79
N ALA A 223 -0.85 -37.98 3.91
CA ALA A 223 -2.00 -38.86 3.76
C ALA A 223 -2.22 -39.83 4.94
N HIS A 224 -1.19 -40.16 5.74
CA HIS A 224 -1.25 -41.28 6.70
C HIS A 224 -0.57 -41.04 8.05
N ARG A 225 0.28 -40.02 8.18
CA ARG A 225 1.03 -39.77 9.43
C ARG A 225 0.12 -39.11 10.48
N LEU A 226 0.36 -39.43 11.76
CA LEU A 226 -0.47 -38.92 12.87
C LEU A 226 -0.23 -37.42 13.10
N ASP A 227 0.99 -36.96 12.88
CA ASP A 227 1.46 -35.58 12.92
C ASP A 227 1.18 -34.82 11.60
N THR A 228 0.11 -35.17 10.89
CA THR A 228 -0.13 -34.65 9.54
C THR A 228 -0.63 -33.21 9.49
N PHE A 229 -1.36 -32.73 10.51
CA PHE A 229 -1.81 -31.35 10.47
C PHE A 229 -0.63 -30.48 10.83
N ASP A 230 -0.27 -29.57 9.93
CA ASP A 230 0.83 -28.64 10.11
C ASP A 230 0.39 -27.25 9.68
N THR A 231 1.07 -26.23 10.19
CA THR A 231 0.82 -24.83 9.86
C THR A 231 2.08 -24.27 9.18
N PRO A 232 2.26 -24.49 7.86
CA PRO A 232 3.50 -24.15 7.19
C PRO A 232 3.87 -22.68 7.37
N MET A 233 5.11 -22.41 7.78
CA MET A 233 5.69 -21.07 8.01
C MET A 233 5.19 -20.27 9.21
N PHE A 234 4.05 -20.59 9.82
CA PHE A 234 3.52 -19.88 11.00
C PHE A 234 3.66 -20.66 12.32
N GLY A 235 3.70 -21.99 12.24
CA GLY A 235 3.84 -22.88 13.39
C GLY A 235 2.56 -23.02 14.24
N ALA A 236 2.62 -23.91 15.22
CA ALA A 236 1.49 -24.17 16.12
C ALA A 236 1.11 -22.93 16.96
N LEU A 237 -0.15 -22.89 17.40
CA LEU A 237 -0.60 -21.92 18.42
C LEU A 237 -0.15 -22.34 19.81
N GLY A 238 -0.13 -23.64 20.07
CA GLY A 238 0.11 -24.19 21.39
C GLY A 238 0.27 -25.71 21.39
N TYR A 239 0.60 -26.24 22.57
CA TYR A 239 0.79 -27.67 22.82
C TYR A 239 0.09 -28.09 24.13
N ILE A 240 -0.19 -29.38 24.25
CA ILE A 240 -0.74 -29.99 25.46
C ILE A 240 0.32 -30.88 26.09
N ASP A 241 1.05 -30.33 27.04
CA ASP A 241 2.01 -31.05 27.87
C ASP A 241 1.50 -31.07 29.31
N ASP A 242 1.12 -32.25 29.82
CA ASP A 242 0.54 -32.34 31.15
C ASP A 242 1.45 -31.74 32.24
N PRO A 243 0.86 -30.98 33.19
CA PRO A 243 -0.59 -30.80 33.42
C PRO A 243 -1.26 -29.69 32.59
N ALA A 244 -0.56 -28.97 31.70
CA ALA A 244 -1.02 -27.69 31.17
C ALA A 244 -1.46 -27.74 29.69
N VAL A 245 -2.37 -26.82 29.33
CA VAL A 245 -2.58 -26.35 27.94
C VAL A 245 -1.78 -25.08 27.79
N ARG A 246 -0.79 -25.05 26.89
CA ARG A 246 0.13 -23.92 26.73
C ARG A 246 -0.04 -23.27 25.36
N MET A 247 -0.40 -21.99 25.36
CA MET A 247 -0.46 -21.16 24.16
C MET A 247 0.83 -20.36 24.03
N TYR A 248 1.45 -20.40 22.86
CA TYR A 248 2.72 -19.73 22.56
C TYR A 248 2.56 -18.63 21.49
N ARG A 249 1.50 -18.69 20.67
CA ARG A 249 1.24 -17.74 19.59
C ARG A 249 -0.23 -17.33 19.56
N LEU A 250 -0.47 -16.04 19.35
CA LEU A 250 -1.79 -15.48 19.01
C LEU A 250 -1.99 -15.53 17.49
N ASN A 251 -3.17 -15.93 17.02
CA ASN A 251 -3.56 -15.77 15.62
C ASN A 251 -4.22 -14.41 15.38
N ALA A 252 -4.34 -14.02 14.11
CA ALA A 252 -4.88 -12.71 13.75
C ALA A 252 -6.31 -12.47 14.27
N ARG A 253 -7.15 -13.52 14.36
CA ARG A 253 -8.49 -13.42 14.93
C ARG A 253 -8.48 -13.08 16.43
N ALA A 254 -7.56 -13.66 17.20
CA ALA A 254 -7.41 -13.36 18.62
C ALA A 254 -6.96 -11.93 18.90
N LEU A 255 -6.24 -11.27 17.97
CA LEU A 255 -5.83 -9.87 18.13
C LEU A 255 -7.02 -8.90 18.19
N LYS A 256 -8.20 -9.32 17.72
CA LYS A 256 -9.43 -8.53 17.72
C LYS A 256 -10.32 -8.80 18.94
N ALA A 257 -9.84 -9.54 19.94
CA ALA A 257 -10.63 -9.94 21.11
C ALA A 257 -11.40 -8.77 21.76
N GLY A 258 -12.70 -8.96 21.96
CA GLY A 258 -13.58 -7.96 22.60
C GLY A 258 -13.95 -6.76 21.74
N THR A 259 -13.57 -6.74 20.46
CA THR A 259 -13.94 -5.70 19.50
C THR A 259 -15.05 -6.19 18.55
N PRO A 260 -15.90 -5.31 17.99
CA PRO A 260 -16.88 -5.68 16.97
C PRO A 260 -16.26 -6.41 15.76
N GLU A 261 -15.01 -6.07 15.43
CA GLU A 261 -14.25 -6.60 14.29
C GLU A 261 -13.77 -8.04 14.53
N TRP A 262 -13.88 -8.58 15.75
CA TRP A 262 -13.62 -9.99 16.03
C TRP A 262 -14.54 -10.92 15.22
N ALA A 263 -15.79 -10.49 15.09
CA ALA A 263 -16.78 -11.23 14.33
C ALA A 263 -16.61 -10.92 12.84
N THR A 264 -16.52 -11.97 12.02
CA THR A 264 -16.40 -11.82 10.57
C THR A 264 -17.67 -11.21 9.97
N PRO A 265 -17.64 -10.78 8.69
CA PRO A 265 -18.84 -10.33 7.99
C PRO A 265 -19.89 -11.42 7.73
N PHE A 266 -19.56 -12.70 7.94
CA PHE A 266 -20.33 -13.86 7.46
C PHE A 266 -21.33 -14.38 8.50
N ASP A 267 -22.30 -13.56 8.87
CA ASP A 267 -23.38 -13.97 9.76
C ASP A 267 -24.42 -14.82 9.02
N LEU A 268 -24.30 -16.15 9.09
CA LEU A 268 -25.19 -17.07 8.38
C LEU A 268 -26.67 -16.89 8.72
N ARG A 269 -27.01 -16.25 9.85
CA ARG A 269 -28.42 -16.02 10.23
C ARG A 269 -29.14 -15.02 9.31
N THR A 270 -28.40 -14.30 8.46
CA THR A 270 -28.94 -13.24 7.60
C THR A 270 -29.17 -13.67 6.15
N ILE A 271 -28.73 -14.88 5.77
CA ILE A 271 -28.89 -15.41 4.41
C ILE A 271 -29.55 -16.79 4.44
N SER A 272 -30.04 -17.29 3.30
CA SER A 272 -30.42 -18.69 3.16
C SER A 272 -29.20 -19.52 2.76
N LYS A 273 -29.15 -20.80 3.19
CA LYS A 273 -28.13 -21.74 2.68
C LYS A 273 -28.26 -22.02 1.18
N GLU A 274 -29.40 -21.68 0.59
CA GLU A 274 -29.63 -21.72 -0.86
C GLU A 274 -28.90 -20.60 -1.61
N ASP A 275 -28.48 -19.54 -0.90
CA ASP A 275 -27.73 -18.41 -1.47
C ASP A 275 -26.22 -18.70 -1.60
N LEU A 276 -25.74 -19.83 -1.05
CA LEU A 276 -24.34 -20.22 -1.14
C LEU A 276 -23.96 -20.50 -2.61
N PRO A 277 -23.02 -19.74 -3.20
CA PRO A 277 -22.69 -19.87 -4.60
C PRO A 277 -21.78 -21.08 -4.88
N ILE A 278 -21.80 -21.54 -6.14
CA ILE A 278 -20.83 -22.53 -6.62
C ILE A 278 -19.46 -21.84 -6.76
N VAL A 279 -18.48 -22.32 -6.01
CA VAL A 279 -17.08 -21.90 -6.09
C VAL A 279 -16.20 -23.13 -6.26
N GLU A 280 -15.28 -23.08 -7.22
CA GLU A 280 -14.53 -24.24 -7.67
C GLU A 280 -13.02 -24.00 -7.69
N ILE A 281 -12.21 -25.07 -7.77
CA ILE A 281 -10.75 -24.98 -7.83
C ILE A 281 -10.25 -25.48 -9.19
N ALA A 282 -9.42 -24.67 -9.85
CA ALA A 282 -8.72 -25.05 -11.07
C ALA A 282 -7.20 -25.22 -10.79
N TYR A 283 -6.68 -26.42 -11.06
CA TYR A 283 -5.28 -26.76 -10.78
C TYR A 283 -4.37 -26.42 -11.97
N SER A 284 -3.25 -25.74 -11.72
CA SER A 284 -2.23 -25.41 -12.73
C SER A 284 -1.10 -26.45 -12.74
N TYR A 285 -0.58 -26.75 -13.92
CA TYR A 285 0.52 -27.67 -14.17
C TYR A 285 1.12 -27.42 -15.57
N GLN A 286 2.23 -28.08 -15.91
CA GLN A 286 2.83 -27.95 -17.23
C GLN A 286 1.82 -28.37 -18.31
N GLU A 287 1.65 -27.51 -19.33
CA GLU A 287 0.64 -27.67 -20.39
C GLU A 287 -0.83 -27.61 -19.95
N ALA A 288 -1.14 -27.21 -18.72
CA ALA A 288 -2.52 -27.07 -18.26
C ALA A 288 -3.32 -26.19 -19.24
N GLY A 289 -4.39 -26.75 -19.82
CA GLY A 289 -5.26 -26.04 -20.76
C GLY A 289 -6.29 -25.16 -20.05
N GLY A 290 -7.12 -24.47 -20.83
CA GLY A 290 -8.27 -23.72 -20.29
C GLY A 290 -9.54 -24.54 -20.09
N GLY A 291 -9.49 -25.86 -20.31
CA GLY A 291 -10.66 -26.74 -20.32
C GLY A 291 -11.40 -26.79 -18.99
N ALA A 292 -10.67 -26.97 -17.88
CA ALA A 292 -11.24 -27.00 -16.53
C ALA A 292 -12.03 -25.70 -16.25
N ILE A 293 -11.41 -24.53 -16.43
CA ILE A 293 -12.10 -23.24 -16.20
C ILE A 293 -13.38 -23.13 -17.03
N ARG A 294 -13.34 -23.47 -18.33
CA ARG A 294 -14.53 -23.38 -19.17
C ARG A 294 -15.66 -24.30 -18.69
N ALA A 295 -15.33 -25.54 -18.31
CA ALA A 295 -16.31 -26.50 -17.80
C ALA A 295 -16.92 -26.04 -16.47
N LEU A 296 -16.11 -25.51 -15.54
CA LEU A 296 -16.61 -24.99 -14.25
C LEU A 296 -17.53 -23.78 -14.45
N VAL A 297 -17.23 -22.90 -15.42
CA VAL A 297 -18.10 -21.77 -15.78
C VAL A 297 -19.41 -22.25 -16.38
N GLU A 298 -19.36 -23.28 -17.23
CA GLU A 298 -20.56 -23.90 -17.82
C GLU A 298 -21.46 -24.54 -16.76
N ASP A 299 -20.86 -25.14 -15.72
CA ASP A 299 -21.57 -25.67 -14.55
C ASP A 299 -22.11 -24.59 -13.59
N GLY A 300 -21.86 -23.31 -13.90
CA GLY A 300 -22.45 -22.18 -13.20
C GLY A 300 -21.62 -21.59 -12.07
N ALA A 301 -20.32 -21.93 -11.97
CA ALA A 301 -19.42 -21.37 -10.98
C ALA A 301 -19.44 -19.82 -10.99
N LYS A 302 -19.64 -19.23 -9.81
CA LYS A 302 -19.57 -17.77 -9.58
C LYS A 302 -18.18 -17.34 -9.14
N GLY A 303 -17.44 -18.25 -8.52
CA GLY A 303 -16.06 -18.05 -8.12
C GLY A 303 -15.16 -19.20 -8.57
N ILE A 304 -13.93 -18.92 -8.94
CA ILE A 304 -12.92 -19.96 -9.23
C ILE A 304 -11.60 -19.61 -8.56
N VAL A 305 -11.08 -20.52 -7.74
CA VAL A 305 -9.74 -20.44 -7.17
C VAL A 305 -8.74 -21.14 -8.08
N THR A 306 -7.63 -20.50 -8.45
CA THR A 306 -6.57 -21.14 -9.22
C THR A 306 -5.42 -21.57 -8.31
N ALA A 307 -5.16 -22.87 -8.22
CA ALA A 307 -3.97 -23.42 -7.58
C ALA A 307 -2.77 -23.32 -8.53
N GLY A 308 -2.14 -22.14 -8.56
CA GLY A 308 -1.08 -21.80 -9.50
C GLY A 308 0.29 -22.45 -9.19
N THR A 309 1.20 -22.43 -10.16
CA THR A 309 2.59 -22.88 -9.98
C THR A 309 3.46 -21.78 -9.39
N GLY A 310 4.37 -22.10 -8.47
CA GLY A 310 5.26 -21.09 -7.85
C GLY A 310 4.43 -20.00 -7.17
N ALA A 311 4.72 -18.73 -7.43
CA ALA A 311 3.88 -17.62 -6.98
C ALA A 311 2.63 -17.46 -7.88
N GLY A 312 1.75 -18.47 -7.90
CA GLY A 312 0.41 -18.38 -8.53
C GLY A 312 0.37 -18.38 -10.06
N GLY A 313 1.43 -18.83 -10.73
CA GLY A 313 1.50 -18.89 -12.20
C GLY A 313 0.47 -19.84 -12.82
N ILE A 314 -0.15 -19.40 -13.92
CA ILE A 314 -1.00 -20.23 -14.77
C ILE A 314 -0.52 -20.17 -16.23
N SER A 315 -0.81 -21.20 -17.01
CA SER A 315 -0.43 -21.22 -18.43
C SER A 315 -1.15 -20.13 -19.23
N ALA A 316 -0.61 -19.75 -20.39
CA ALA A 316 -1.27 -18.82 -21.30
C ALA A 316 -2.68 -19.27 -21.72
N LYS A 317 -2.88 -20.58 -21.95
CA LYS A 317 -4.19 -21.16 -22.33
C LYS A 317 -5.20 -21.07 -21.19
N MET A 318 -4.75 -21.29 -19.95
CA MET A 318 -5.58 -21.17 -18.76
C MET A 318 -5.89 -19.70 -18.46
N SER A 319 -4.92 -18.81 -18.65
CA SER A 319 -5.09 -17.35 -18.54
C SER A 319 -6.14 -16.83 -19.51
N GLN A 320 -6.12 -17.26 -20.78
CA GLN A 320 -7.13 -16.91 -21.77
C GLN A 320 -8.55 -17.34 -21.34
N ALA A 321 -8.69 -18.56 -20.80
CA ALA A 321 -9.98 -19.04 -20.30
C ALA A 321 -10.46 -18.27 -19.06
N ARG A 322 -9.53 -17.92 -18.15
CA ARG A 322 -9.82 -17.05 -16.99
C ARG A 322 -10.32 -15.68 -17.43
N SER A 323 -9.64 -15.01 -18.37
CA SER A 323 -10.06 -13.70 -18.87
C SER A 323 -11.46 -13.74 -19.50
N ALA A 324 -11.77 -14.79 -20.27
CA ALA A 324 -13.11 -14.98 -20.83
C ALA A 324 -14.18 -15.25 -19.76
N ALA A 325 -13.83 -15.95 -18.67
CA ALA A 325 -14.73 -16.20 -17.55
C ALA A 325 -15.00 -14.92 -16.72
N ILE A 326 -13.98 -14.07 -16.52
CA ILE A 326 -14.12 -12.77 -15.84
C ILE A 326 -15.10 -11.87 -16.60
N GLN A 327 -15.07 -11.86 -17.93
CA GLN A 327 -16.04 -11.13 -18.75
C GLN A 327 -17.49 -11.61 -18.56
N LYS A 328 -17.69 -12.82 -18.04
CA LYS A 328 -19.00 -13.38 -17.68
C LYS A 328 -19.37 -13.15 -16.20
N GLY A 329 -18.58 -12.35 -15.48
CA GLY A 329 -18.81 -12.01 -14.07
C GLY A 329 -18.30 -13.06 -13.07
N VAL A 330 -17.48 -14.02 -13.49
CA VAL A 330 -16.85 -14.98 -12.57
C VAL A 330 -15.66 -14.34 -11.88
N ILE A 331 -15.65 -14.36 -10.54
CA ILE A 331 -14.56 -13.82 -9.74
C ILE A 331 -13.50 -14.90 -9.52
N PHE A 332 -12.23 -14.53 -9.69
CA PHE A 332 -11.13 -15.45 -9.45
C PHE A 332 -10.38 -15.11 -8.17
N VAL A 333 -9.88 -16.12 -7.48
CA VAL A 333 -8.84 -15.97 -6.47
C VAL A 333 -7.61 -16.73 -6.93
N THR A 334 -6.45 -16.08 -6.94
CA THR A 334 -5.18 -16.74 -7.27
C THR A 334 -4.48 -17.21 -5.99
N THR A 335 -4.19 -18.50 -5.91
CA THR A 335 -3.42 -19.14 -4.84
C THR A 335 -2.26 -19.90 -5.43
N THR A 336 -1.53 -20.65 -4.60
CA THR A 336 -0.42 -21.49 -5.02
C THR A 336 -0.65 -22.96 -4.65
N ARG A 337 -0.19 -23.86 -5.51
CA ARG A 337 -0.14 -25.30 -5.25
C ARG A 337 1.10 -25.74 -4.46
N THR A 338 2.01 -24.82 -4.12
CA THR A 338 3.25 -25.13 -3.38
C THR A 338 2.99 -25.60 -1.95
N GLY A 339 1.82 -25.27 -1.39
CA GLY A 339 1.41 -25.60 -0.02
C GLY A 339 1.63 -24.47 0.98
N SER A 340 2.51 -23.51 0.68
CA SER A 340 2.77 -22.33 1.53
C SER A 340 3.29 -21.15 0.70
N GLY A 341 3.29 -19.97 1.33
CA GLY A 341 3.72 -18.70 0.74
C GLY A 341 2.54 -17.80 0.38
N THR A 342 2.82 -16.50 0.27
CA THR A 342 1.80 -15.47 0.04
C THR A 342 1.67 -15.11 -1.43
N MET A 343 0.42 -14.93 -1.87
CA MET A 343 0.05 -14.32 -3.14
C MET A 343 -0.28 -12.85 -2.93
N SER A 344 0.38 -11.96 -3.67
CA SER A 344 0.09 -10.52 -3.70
C SER A 344 -0.14 -10.04 -5.14
N GLY A 345 -0.79 -8.89 -5.29
CA GLY A 345 -1.04 -8.28 -6.60
C GLY A 345 -2.22 -8.91 -7.36
N GLY A 346 -3.44 -8.42 -7.07
CA GLY A 346 -4.65 -8.72 -7.83
C GLY A 346 -4.83 -7.85 -9.08
N SER A 347 -5.89 -8.12 -9.84
CA SER A 347 -6.34 -7.28 -10.97
C SER A 347 -7.86 -7.28 -11.01
N ASN A 348 -8.48 -6.48 -11.88
CA ASN A 348 -9.94 -6.49 -12.02
C ASN A 348 -10.45 -7.91 -12.33
N GLY A 349 -11.28 -8.47 -11.43
CA GLY A 349 -11.80 -9.83 -11.52
C GLY A 349 -10.88 -10.94 -10.98
N VAL A 350 -9.69 -10.61 -10.46
CA VAL A 350 -8.76 -11.56 -9.83
C VAL A 350 -8.27 -11.02 -8.49
N ILE A 351 -8.63 -11.70 -7.41
CA ILE A 351 -8.22 -11.42 -6.03
C ILE A 351 -6.97 -12.26 -5.72
N ALA A 352 -6.02 -11.69 -4.98
CA ALA A 352 -4.89 -12.45 -4.45
C ALA A 352 -5.33 -13.18 -3.18
N GLY A 353 -5.07 -14.48 -3.08
CA GLY A 353 -5.52 -15.31 -1.96
C GLY A 353 -4.69 -15.20 -0.68
N ASP A 354 -3.80 -14.21 -0.57
CA ASP A 354 -2.81 -14.11 0.52
C ASP A 354 -2.06 -15.45 0.69
N ASN A 355 -1.89 -15.95 1.91
CA ASN A 355 -1.28 -17.23 2.24
C ASN A 355 -2.29 -18.39 2.29
N LEU A 356 -3.55 -18.16 1.91
CA LEU A 356 -4.55 -19.22 1.90
C LEU A 356 -4.20 -20.24 0.82
N ASN A 357 -4.17 -21.51 1.21
CA ASN A 357 -4.12 -22.61 0.24
C ASN A 357 -5.41 -22.65 -0.60
N PRO A 358 -5.45 -23.39 -1.72
CA PRO A 358 -6.59 -23.37 -2.63
C PRO A 358 -7.94 -23.69 -1.98
N GLN A 359 -7.98 -24.65 -1.06
CA GLN A 359 -9.19 -25.08 -0.37
C GLN A 359 -9.67 -24.06 0.68
N HIS A 360 -8.79 -23.43 1.45
CA HIS A 360 -9.18 -22.32 2.33
C HIS A 360 -9.68 -21.10 1.54
N ALA A 361 -8.97 -20.71 0.47
CA ALA A 361 -9.39 -19.60 -0.38
C ALA A 361 -10.76 -19.85 -1.02
N ARG A 362 -11.09 -21.12 -1.33
CA ARG A 362 -12.41 -21.50 -1.84
C ARG A 362 -13.50 -21.24 -0.82
N ILE A 363 -13.30 -21.61 0.45
CA ILE A 363 -14.26 -21.35 1.53
C ILE A 363 -14.45 -19.84 1.73
N MET A 364 -13.34 -19.09 1.80
CA MET A 364 -13.39 -17.63 1.95
C MET A 364 -14.13 -16.96 0.78
N LEU A 365 -13.86 -17.37 -0.46
CA LEU A 365 -14.52 -16.83 -1.65
C LEU A 365 -16.01 -17.20 -1.68
N LEU A 366 -16.36 -18.43 -1.31
CA LEU A 366 -17.74 -18.90 -1.24
C LEU A 366 -18.57 -18.05 -0.27
N LEU A 367 -18.06 -17.84 0.94
CA LEU A 367 -18.73 -17.00 1.92
C LEU A 367 -18.76 -15.54 1.46
N SER A 368 -17.65 -15.01 0.93
CA SER A 368 -17.63 -13.63 0.45
C SER A 368 -18.66 -13.36 -0.64
N LEU A 369 -18.81 -14.27 -1.61
CA LEU A 369 -19.79 -14.15 -2.69
C LEU A 369 -21.24 -14.39 -2.25
N ALA A 370 -21.45 -15.11 -1.15
CA ALA A 370 -22.79 -15.27 -0.56
C ALA A 370 -23.28 -13.97 0.11
N PHE A 371 -22.37 -13.15 0.64
CA PHE A 371 -22.70 -11.92 1.36
C PHE A 371 -22.52 -10.64 0.53
N SER A 372 -21.74 -10.66 -0.55
CA SER A 372 -21.58 -9.50 -1.42
C SER A 372 -21.34 -9.89 -2.88
N LYS A 373 -21.95 -9.12 -3.78
CA LYS A 373 -21.69 -9.18 -5.23
C LYS A 373 -20.67 -8.12 -5.67
N ASP A 374 -20.30 -7.19 -4.79
CA ASP A 374 -19.34 -6.14 -5.10
C ASP A 374 -17.92 -6.67 -5.01
N PHE A 375 -17.19 -6.60 -6.12
CA PHE A 375 -15.84 -7.13 -6.23
C PHE A 375 -14.88 -6.51 -5.23
N ASN A 376 -14.98 -5.19 -4.99
CA ASN A 376 -14.07 -4.49 -4.08
C ASN A 376 -14.31 -4.89 -2.63
N THR A 377 -15.57 -5.07 -2.22
CA THR A 377 -15.93 -5.58 -0.89
C THR A 377 -15.40 -7.00 -0.69
N VAL A 378 -15.57 -7.88 -1.68
CA VAL A 378 -15.04 -9.26 -1.64
C VAL A 378 -13.51 -9.24 -1.55
N LYS A 379 -12.85 -8.40 -2.36
CA LYS A 379 -11.39 -8.22 -2.33
C LYS A 379 -10.93 -7.70 -0.96
N ASP A 380 -11.59 -6.69 -0.42
CA ASP A 380 -11.27 -6.09 0.89
C ASP A 380 -11.36 -7.13 2.01
N TRP A 381 -12.37 -8.02 1.99
CA TRP A 381 -12.44 -9.10 2.97
C TRP A 381 -11.27 -10.09 2.89
N PHE A 382 -10.72 -10.35 1.71
CA PHE A 382 -9.48 -11.14 1.59
C PHE A 382 -8.26 -10.43 2.18
N GLU A 383 -8.26 -9.09 2.21
CA GLU A 383 -7.19 -8.25 2.76
C GLU A 383 -7.37 -8.01 4.27
N THR A 384 -8.60 -8.07 4.78
CA THR A 384 -8.93 -7.67 6.16
C THR A 384 -9.39 -8.83 7.07
N VAL A 385 -9.90 -9.94 6.53
CA VAL A 385 -10.33 -11.11 7.32
C VAL A 385 -9.19 -12.12 7.40
N GLY A 386 -8.38 -11.99 8.45
CA GLY A 386 -7.19 -12.81 8.64
C GLY A 386 -6.01 -11.96 9.08
N ALA A 387 -4.82 -12.31 8.60
CA ALA A 387 -3.62 -11.49 8.77
C ALA A 387 -3.78 -10.20 7.95
N GLN A 388 -4.13 -9.11 8.63
CA GLN A 388 -4.24 -7.79 8.01
C GLN A 388 -2.84 -7.23 7.76
N ASP A 389 -2.70 -6.46 6.69
CA ASP A 389 -1.59 -5.51 6.61
C ASP A 389 -1.66 -4.59 7.83
N ILE A 390 -0.54 -4.43 8.52
CA ILE A 390 -0.43 -3.43 9.57
C ILE A 390 -0.42 -2.09 8.86
N VAL A 391 -1.58 -1.45 8.80
CA VAL A 391 -1.69 -0.08 8.34
C VAL A 391 -0.94 0.78 9.36
N MET A 392 0.17 1.38 8.93
CA MET A 392 0.90 2.37 9.71
C MET A 392 0.14 3.70 9.62
N ASP A 393 -1.10 3.73 10.12
CA ASP A 393 -1.89 4.94 10.22
C ASP A 393 -1.46 5.71 11.47
N ASP A 394 -0.75 6.82 11.25
CA ASP A 394 -0.37 7.74 12.31
C ASP A 394 -1.51 8.71 12.58
N THR A 395 -2.44 8.32 13.45
CA THR A 395 -3.50 9.23 13.92
C THR A 395 -3.06 10.08 15.11
N ALA A 396 -1.84 9.88 15.62
CA ALA A 396 -1.33 10.63 16.74
C ALA A 396 -0.75 11.96 16.24
N PRO A 397 -1.13 13.10 16.84
CA PRO A 397 -0.47 14.35 16.50
C PRO A 397 0.99 14.35 17.00
N PRO A 398 1.87 15.13 16.36
CA PRO A 398 3.23 15.34 16.84
C PRO A 398 3.29 15.75 18.31
N ALA A 399 4.29 15.28 19.04
CA ALA A 399 4.51 15.56 20.45
C ALA A 399 5.70 16.49 20.68
N TRP A 400 5.58 17.37 21.68
CA TRP A 400 6.68 18.20 22.16
C TRP A 400 7.48 17.49 23.26
N PRO A 401 8.79 17.78 23.39
CA PRO A 401 9.54 17.46 24.61
C PRO A 401 8.85 18.02 25.86
N ALA A 402 9.00 17.33 27.01
CA ALA A 402 8.30 17.69 28.24
C ALA A 402 8.64 19.10 28.77
N ASP A 403 9.82 19.61 28.44
CA ASP A 403 10.34 20.93 28.80
C ASP A 403 10.20 21.97 27.67
N ALA A 404 9.49 21.64 26.59
CA ALA A 404 9.34 22.53 25.45
C ALA A 404 8.59 23.81 25.81
N ALA A 405 9.17 24.95 25.41
CA ALA A 405 8.56 26.26 25.54
C ALA A 405 8.77 27.07 24.27
N LEU A 406 7.81 27.95 23.96
CA LEU A 406 8.00 28.96 22.93
C LEU A 406 8.86 30.10 23.50
N ALA A 407 9.96 30.41 22.84
CA ALA A 407 10.88 31.47 23.20
C ALA A 407 10.95 32.56 22.11
N SER A 408 11.69 33.62 22.41
CA SER A 408 11.95 34.72 21.47
C SER A 408 13.43 35.07 21.51
N ASP A 409 14.13 34.92 20.38
CA ASP A 409 15.58 35.14 20.28
C ASP A 409 15.93 36.61 20.01
N ALA A 410 15.00 37.38 19.42
CA ALA A 410 15.19 38.81 19.14
C ALA A 410 13.84 39.54 19.05
N GLN A 411 13.81 40.80 19.52
CA GLN A 411 12.63 41.67 19.48
C GLN A 411 13.06 43.06 18.98
N THR A 412 12.43 43.54 17.90
CA THR A 412 12.61 44.91 17.38
C THR A 412 11.40 45.76 17.72
N THR A 413 11.38 47.00 17.24
CA THR A 413 10.20 47.88 17.35
C THR A 413 9.00 47.37 16.54
N ASP A 414 9.20 46.46 15.59
CA ASP A 414 8.18 46.03 14.63
C ASP A 414 8.16 44.52 14.33
N SER A 415 9.00 43.73 15.01
CA SER A 415 9.07 42.29 14.80
C SER A 415 9.49 41.51 16.05
N ILE A 416 9.07 40.25 16.11
CA ILE A 416 9.44 39.28 17.16
C ILE A 416 9.92 38.00 16.47
N ASN A 417 11.14 37.57 16.77
CA ASN A 417 11.69 36.30 16.29
C ASN A 417 11.41 35.19 17.29
N LEU A 418 10.48 34.30 16.95
CA LEU A 418 10.07 33.15 17.76
C LEU A 418 11.04 31.98 17.56
N SER A 419 11.25 31.19 18.61
CA SER A 419 12.04 29.95 18.57
C SER A 419 11.39 28.84 19.39
N TRP A 420 11.52 27.59 18.91
CA TRP A 420 10.93 26.40 19.54
C TRP A 420 11.79 25.15 19.32
N PRO A 421 11.72 24.14 20.23
CA PRO A 421 12.47 22.90 20.08
C PRO A 421 11.90 22.00 18.97
N GLN A 422 12.56 20.87 18.70
CA GLN A 422 12.04 19.88 17.75
C GLN A 422 10.89 19.08 18.37
N ALA A 423 9.74 19.06 17.69
CA ALA A 423 8.69 18.06 17.93
C ALA A 423 9.09 16.70 17.34
N THR A 424 8.58 15.62 17.94
CA THR A 424 8.77 14.24 17.49
C THR A 424 7.44 13.62 17.11
N ASP A 425 7.48 12.65 16.21
CA ASP A 425 6.29 11.93 15.75
C ASP A 425 6.63 10.48 15.39
N LEU A 426 5.63 9.59 15.36
CA LEU A 426 5.83 8.18 15.05
C LEU A 426 6.25 7.97 13.60
N THR A 427 5.64 8.73 12.68
CA THR A 427 6.06 8.76 11.27
C THR A 427 7.01 9.92 11.00
N ARG A 428 6.50 11.16 10.91
CA ARG A 428 7.30 12.35 10.66
C ARG A 428 6.50 13.64 10.89
N VAL A 429 7.14 14.60 11.55
CA VAL A 429 6.68 16.00 11.54
C VAL A 429 6.82 16.60 10.15
N ALA A 430 5.73 17.11 9.57
CA ALA A 430 5.70 17.79 8.28
C ALA A 430 6.08 19.27 8.38
N GLY A 431 5.71 19.93 9.48
CA GLY A 431 6.03 21.34 9.69
C GLY A 431 5.54 21.92 11.00
N TYR A 432 5.57 23.24 11.09
CA TYR A 432 5.03 24.01 12.21
C TYR A 432 4.11 25.11 11.71
N ALA A 433 2.95 25.25 12.34
CA ALA A 433 1.99 26.30 12.11
C ALA A 433 2.10 27.34 13.24
N ILE A 434 2.24 28.61 12.86
CA ILE A 434 2.40 29.75 13.78
C ILE A 434 1.10 30.55 13.78
N TYR A 435 0.56 30.80 14.96
CA TYR A 435 -0.67 31.56 15.19
C TYR A 435 -0.35 32.82 15.99
N LYS A 436 -1.14 33.86 15.80
CA LYS A 436 -1.06 35.11 16.57
C LYS A 436 -2.38 35.34 17.28
N GLY A 437 -2.32 35.64 18.58
CA GLY A 437 -3.52 35.84 19.41
C GLY A 437 -4.34 34.56 19.54
N THR A 438 -5.66 34.69 19.37
CA THR A 438 -6.63 33.58 19.45
C THR A 438 -7.13 33.15 18.07
N ASP A 439 -6.46 33.56 17.00
CA ASP A 439 -6.88 33.26 15.63
C ASP A 439 -6.70 31.76 15.32
N GLU A 440 -7.70 31.16 14.67
CA GLU A 440 -7.64 29.74 14.24
C GLU A 440 -6.90 29.53 12.92
N THR A 441 -6.58 30.61 12.21
CA THR A 441 -5.80 30.56 10.96
C THR A 441 -4.34 30.89 11.25
N PRO A 442 -3.38 30.04 10.84
CA PRO A 442 -1.99 30.33 11.08
C PRO A 442 -1.52 31.52 10.23
N ILE A 443 -0.73 32.39 10.83
CA ILE A 443 -0.06 33.49 10.13
C ILE A 443 1.08 32.99 9.23
N ALA A 444 1.59 31.77 9.49
CA ALA A 444 2.56 31.08 8.65
C ALA A 444 2.59 29.57 8.93
N LYS A 445 2.97 28.79 7.92
CA LYS A 445 3.42 27.40 8.08
C LYS A 445 4.86 27.29 7.59
N VAL A 446 5.71 26.65 8.37
CA VAL A 446 7.14 26.47 8.08
C VAL A 446 7.51 24.99 8.04
N ALA A 447 8.57 24.65 7.32
CA ALA A 447 9.01 23.26 7.15
C ALA A 447 9.40 22.59 8.49
N SER A 448 9.42 21.26 8.51
CA SER A 448 9.75 20.46 9.71
C SER A 448 11.16 20.69 10.26
N SER A 449 12.08 21.19 9.44
CA SER A 449 13.43 21.60 9.85
C SER A 449 13.48 22.97 10.51
N ALA A 450 12.44 23.80 10.37
CA ALA A 450 12.41 25.16 10.92
C ALA A 450 12.21 25.14 12.44
N ARG A 451 13.07 25.87 13.14
CA ARG A 451 13.01 26.06 14.60
C ARG A 451 12.75 27.50 15.01
N THR A 452 12.60 28.39 14.03
CA THR A 452 12.39 29.81 14.23
C THR A 452 11.43 30.41 13.21
N TYR A 453 10.80 31.52 13.57
CA TYR A 453 9.98 32.33 12.66
C TYR A 453 9.90 33.78 13.14
N THR A 454 10.16 34.74 12.25
CA THR A 454 10.06 36.17 12.56
C THR A 454 8.70 36.74 12.17
N ALA A 455 7.87 37.02 13.16
CA ALA A 455 6.62 37.75 12.99
C ALA A 455 6.91 39.25 12.81
N LYS A 456 6.59 39.82 11.64
CA LYS A 456 6.86 41.22 11.25
C LYS A 456 5.57 42.05 11.18
N GLY A 457 5.70 43.38 11.03
CA GLY A 457 4.57 44.30 10.90
C GLY A 457 3.82 44.52 12.20
N LEU A 458 4.52 44.42 13.32
CA LEU A 458 3.97 44.59 14.66
C LEU A 458 4.07 46.06 15.09
N SER A 459 3.14 46.52 15.92
CA SER A 459 3.19 47.87 16.49
C SER A 459 4.27 47.94 17.57
N SER A 460 4.99 49.06 17.66
CA SER A 460 6.01 49.27 18.71
C SER A 460 5.42 49.28 20.11
N ASN A 461 6.22 48.88 21.10
CA ASN A 461 5.84 48.84 22.52
C ASN A 461 4.53 48.07 22.80
N THR A 462 4.21 47.05 21.99
CA THR A 462 2.96 46.28 22.05
C THR A 462 3.22 44.80 22.32
N SER A 463 2.44 44.20 23.22
CA SER A 463 2.53 42.77 23.55
C SER A 463 1.71 41.92 22.59
N TYR A 464 2.29 40.83 22.12
CA TYR A 464 1.66 39.84 21.24
C TYR A 464 1.81 38.45 21.82
N THR A 465 0.72 37.68 21.79
CA THR A 465 0.73 36.25 22.10
C THR A 465 0.88 35.47 20.80
N PHE A 466 1.77 34.48 20.79
CA PHE A 466 1.94 33.56 19.69
C PHE A 466 1.79 32.13 20.18
N THR A 467 1.27 31.27 19.29
CA THR A 467 1.19 29.83 19.51
C THR A 467 1.86 29.13 18.34
N VAL A 468 2.69 28.13 18.62
CA VAL A 468 3.29 27.26 17.61
C VAL A 468 2.79 25.84 17.82
N LYS A 469 2.30 25.21 16.75
CA LYS A 469 1.91 23.80 16.73
C LYS A 469 2.71 23.07 15.67
N ALA A 470 3.22 21.89 16.01
CA ALA A 470 3.78 20.97 15.03
C ALA A 470 2.63 20.26 14.29
N PHE A 471 2.82 19.95 13.02
CA PHE A 471 1.86 19.16 12.25
C PHE A 471 2.56 18.08 11.41
N ASP A 472 1.87 16.97 11.15
CA ASP A 472 2.33 15.84 10.34
C ASP A 472 1.82 15.89 8.88
N ASP A 473 2.14 14.89 8.05
CA ASP A 473 1.75 14.86 6.64
C ASP A 473 0.23 14.64 6.43
N LEU A 474 -0.47 14.19 7.48
CA LEU A 474 -1.92 14.00 7.50
C LEU A 474 -2.66 15.24 8.03
N GLY A 475 -1.92 16.23 8.55
CA GLY A 475 -2.44 17.50 9.05
C GLY A 475 -2.86 17.46 10.53
N ASN A 476 -2.52 16.42 11.29
CA ASN A 476 -2.78 16.39 12.73
C ASN A 476 -1.88 17.41 13.43
N GLU A 477 -2.42 18.20 14.36
CA GLU A 477 -1.67 19.26 15.06
C GLU A 477 -1.40 18.90 16.53
N SER A 478 -0.18 19.18 16.99
CA SER A 478 0.21 19.07 18.38
C SER A 478 -0.57 20.03 19.29
N ALA A 479 -0.46 19.83 20.61
CA ALA A 479 -0.74 20.91 21.57
C ALA A 479 0.10 22.16 21.23
N GLY A 480 -0.42 23.36 21.50
CA GLY A 480 0.26 24.61 21.14
C GLY A 480 1.28 25.07 22.18
N LEU A 481 2.52 25.31 21.78
CA LEU A 481 3.48 26.06 22.59
C LEU A 481 3.14 27.55 22.52
N THR A 482 2.72 28.14 23.63
CA THR A 482 2.23 29.52 23.68
C THR A 482 3.16 30.42 24.48
N GLY A 483 3.47 31.61 23.94
CA GLY A 483 4.32 32.61 24.57
C GLY A 483 3.84 34.02 24.28
N THR A 484 4.05 34.96 25.21
CA THR A 484 3.72 36.37 25.04
C THR A 484 4.97 37.23 25.08
N PHE A 485 5.16 38.06 24.06
CA PHE A 485 6.38 38.83 23.83
C PHE A 485 6.03 40.27 23.45
N LYS A 486 6.90 41.25 23.76
CA LYS A 486 6.61 42.68 23.58
C LYS A 486 7.64 43.33 22.66
N THR A 487 7.18 44.09 21.67
CA THR A 487 8.07 44.84 20.76
C THR A 487 8.76 46.03 21.47
N GLY A 488 9.91 46.44 20.97
CA GLY A 488 10.69 47.58 21.49
C GLY A 488 10.01 48.94 21.29
N SER A 489 10.49 49.98 22.00
CA SER A 489 9.96 51.36 21.94
C SER A 489 10.74 52.23 20.96
N SER A 490 10.07 53.08 20.18
CA SER A 490 10.71 54.04 19.27
C SER A 490 11.22 55.29 20.02
N GLY A 491 12.52 55.57 19.99
CA GLY A 491 13.15 56.77 20.56
C GLY A 491 13.59 57.80 19.51
N SER A 492 13.39 59.10 19.80
CA SER A 492 13.66 60.26 18.93
C SER A 492 15.10 60.79 19.06
N GLY A 493 15.76 61.05 17.93
CA GLY A 493 17.04 61.80 17.82
C GLY A 493 17.34 62.30 16.39
N SER A 494 17.33 63.62 16.21
CA SER A 494 17.62 64.48 15.02
C SER A 494 19.14 64.71 14.82
N SER A 495 19.78 65.08 13.70
CA SER A 495 19.50 65.37 12.28
C SER A 495 20.85 65.39 11.51
N GLY A 496 20.84 65.16 10.18
CA GLY A 496 21.89 65.68 9.28
C GLY A 496 22.12 64.91 7.97
N GLY A 497 21.67 65.47 6.84
CA GLY A 497 22.18 65.15 5.50
C GLY A 497 21.17 64.51 4.54
N ALA A 498 20.56 65.32 3.68
CA ALA A 498 19.81 64.85 2.53
C ALA A 498 20.75 64.13 1.54
N GLY A 499 20.54 62.83 1.38
CA GLY A 499 21.11 62.01 0.33
C GLY A 499 20.02 61.11 -0.24
N THR A 500 19.79 61.21 -1.54
CA THR A 500 18.99 60.32 -2.37
C THR A 500 19.16 58.85 -1.94
N PRO A 501 18.10 58.04 -1.82
CA PRO A 501 18.28 56.63 -1.45
C PRO A 501 19.02 55.92 -2.60
N PRO A 502 20.17 55.28 -2.38
CA PRO A 502 20.66 54.32 -3.34
C PRO A 502 19.79 53.06 -3.20
N SER A 503 19.19 52.63 -4.30
CA SER A 503 18.81 51.24 -4.49
C SER A 503 20.10 50.42 -4.41
N SER A 504 20.46 49.89 -3.23
CA SER A 504 21.62 48.99 -3.17
C SER A 504 21.20 47.70 -3.85
N ASN A 505 21.75 47.46 -5.04
CA ASN A 505 21.55 46.21 -5.76
C ASN A 505 22.37 45.06 -5.16
N GLU A 506 22.70 45.16 -3.88
CA GLU A 506 23.65 44.31 -3.19
C GLU A 506 23.04 43.75 -1.91
N LEU A 507 23.38 42.49 -1.61
CA LEU A 507 23.04 41.80 -0.37
C LEU A 507 24.30 41.13 0.18
N THR A 508 24.59 41.37 1.46
CA THR A 508 25.60 40.60 2.21
C THR A 508 24.90 39.64 3.14
N VAL A 509 25.13 38.34 2.94
CA VAL A 509 24.63 37.24 3.77
C VAL A 509 25.79 36.71 4.61
N PRO A 510 25.69 36.66 5.95
CA PRO A 510 26.74 36.09 6.80
C PRO A 510 26.87 34.57 6.55
N SER A 511 28.01 34.00 6.94
CA SER A 511 28.24 32.54 6.88
C SER A 511 27.09 31.75 7.51
N GLY A 512 26.53 30.78 6.79
CA GLY A 512 25.37 29.98 7.22
C GLY A 512 24.04 30.73 7.28
N GLY A 513 24.03 32.04 7.05
CA GLY A 513 22.86 32.91 7.12
C GLY A 513 21.94 32.81 5.90
N SER A 514 20.83 33.53 5.98
CA SER A 514 19.85 33.71 4.90
C SER A 514 19.68 35.19 4.57
N GLY A 515 19.06 35.49 3.43
CA GLY A 515 18.75 36.87 3.06
C GLY A 515 17.95 36.97 1.77
N ASP A 516 17.20 38.06 1.66
CA ASP A 516 16.42 38.41 0.48
C ASP A 516 16.97 39.67 -0.17
N LEU A 517 17.14 39.64 -1.50
CA LEU A 517 17.46 40.81 -2.30
C LEU A 517 16.39 41.01 -3.35
N SER A 518 15.57 42.05 -3.21
CA SER A 518 14.62 42.49 -4.23
C SER A 518 15.04 43.84 -4.79
N VAL A 519 15.17 43.93 -6.11
CA VAL A 519 15.65 45.13 -6.80
C VAL A 519 14.73 45.50 -7.97
N TYR A 520 14.82 46.75 -8.42
CA TYR A 520 14.06 47.27 -9.56
C TYR A 520 12.54 47.06 -9.44
N ASP A 521 11.92 47.53 -8.35
CA ASP A 521 10.46 47.39 -8.09
C ASP A 521 9.99 45.92 -8.13
N ASN A 522 10.73 45.05 -7.45
CA ASN A 522 10.49 43.61 -7.36
C ASN A 522 10.46 42.91 -8.75
N SER A 523 11.15 43.47 -9.74
CA SER A 523 11.29 42.82 -11.05
C SER A 523 12.12 41.53 -10.96
N ILE A 524 13.04 41.47 -10.00
CA ILE A 524 13.76 40.25 -9.61
C ILE A 524 13.94 40.22 -8.08
N THR A 525 13.71 39.05 -7.51
CA THR A 525 13.97 38.73 -6.10
C THR A 525 14.84 37.49 -6.01
N VAL A 526 15.93 37.58 -5.24
CA VAL A 526 16.80 36.47 -4.86
C VAL A 526 16.55 36.14 -3.39
N HIS A 527 16.13 34.90 -3.11
CA HIS A 527 16.02 34.37 -1.76
C HIS A 527 17.14 33.37 -1.50
N VAL A 528 18.03 33.70 -0.57
CA VAL A 528 19.11 32.83 -0.10
C VAL A 528 18.65 32.15 1.19
N PRO A 529 18.43 30.82 1.19
CA PRO A 529 18.08 30.10 2.41
C PRO A 529 19.29 29.93 3.34
N SER A 530 19.05 29.66 4.62
CA SER A 530 20.13 29.38 5.57
C SER A 530 20.92 28.15 5.14
N GLY A 531 22.24 28.21 5.25
CA GLY A 531 23.11 27.11 4.85
C GLY A 531 23.37 27.03 3.33
N ALA A 532 22.88 27.96 2.51
CA ALA A 532 23.25 28.04 1.09
C ALA A 532 24.77 28.23 0.88
N THR A 533 25.44 28.81 1.88
CA THR A 533 26.89 29.05 1.92
C THR A 533 27.43 28.81 3.33
N SER A 534 28.63 28.25 3.45
CA SER A 534 29.38 28.15 4.71
C SER A 534 30.29 29.35 4.98
N GLU A 535 30.28 30.35 4.10
CA GLU A 535 31.07 31.58 4.18
C GLU A 535 30.20 32.82 3.94
N GLU A 536 30.70 34.01 4.27
CA GLU A 536 30.04 35.27 3.90
C GLU A 536 29.89 35.37 2.37
N LEU A 537 28.67 35.66 1.94
CA LEU A 537 28.27 35.77 0.55
C LEU A 537 27.80 37.19 0.26
N LYS A 538 28.40 37.81 -0.75
CA LYS A 538 27.95 39.09 -1.31
C LYS A 538 27.34 38.84 -2.67
N ILE A 539 26.09 39.25 -2.85
CA ILE A 539 25.32 39.11 -4.09
C ILE A 539 25.10 40.50 -4.66
N THR A 540 25.32 40.66 -5.96
CA THR A 540 24.97 41.89 -6.70
C THR A 540 24.05 41.53 -7.87
N ILE A 541 23.03 42.34 -8.12
CA ILE A 541 22.10 42.16 -9.25
C ILE A 541 22.18 43.38 -10.17
N GLU A 542 22.53 43.17 -11.44
CA GLU A 542 22.59 44.22 -12.44
C GLU A 542 21.57 43.99 -13.54
N LYS A 543 20.74 45.00 -13.83
CA LYS A 543 19.87 45.02 -15.01
C LYS A 543 20.66 45.46 -16.24
N LEU A 544 20.73 44.60 -17.26
CA LEU A 544 21.45 44.90 -18.50
C LEU A 544 20.68 45.90 -19.36
N ALA A 545 21.35 46.99 -19.77
CA ALA A 545 20.74 48.11 -20.49
C ALA A 545 20.41 47.82 -21.97
N GLN A 546 21.07 46.83 -22.60
CA GLN A 546 20.82 46.40 -23.98
C GLN A 546 21.00 44.89 -24.10
N ALA A 547 20.09 44.21 -24.82
CA ALA A 547 20.13 42.76 -25.06
C ALA A 547 21.18 42.33 -26.11
N GLY A 548 22.25 43.12 -26.32
CA GLY A 548 23.17 43.05 -27.45
C GLY A 548 23.66 41.64 -27.77
N GLY A 549 23.12 41.03 -28.82
CA GLY A 549 23.46 39.69 -29.29
C GLY A 549 23.03 38.54 -28.35
N LEU A 550 22.40 38.83 -27.21
CA LEU A 550 21.93 37.83 -26.25
C LEU A 550 20.54 37.28 -26.59
N VAL A 551 19.73 38.00 -27.36
CA VAL A 551 18.36 37.62 -27.69
C VAL A 551 18.23 37.49 -29.21
N GLN A 552 17.70 36.38 -29.70
CA GLN A 552 17.49 36.14 -31.13
C GLN A 552 16.24 36.87 -31.63
N ALA A 553 16.10 37.03 -32.96
CA ALA A 553 15.03 37.85 -33.54
C ALA A 553 13.61 37.29 -33.30
N ASP A 554 13.52 35.99 -33.02
CA ASP A 554 12.30 35.21 -32.78
C ASP A 554 11.98 34.97 -31.30
N ASP A 555 12.91 35.30 -30.39
CA ASP A 555 12.69 35.21 -28.95
C ASP A 555 11.70 36.27 -28.46
N VAL A 556 10.71 35.85 -27.66
CA VAL A 556 9.79 36.77 -26.99
C VAL A 556 10.22 36.93 -25.54
N LEU A 557 10.96 37.99 -25.25
CA LEU A 557 11.44 38.33 -23.92
C LEU A 557 10.30 38.93 -23.06
N LEU A 558 10.00 38.31 -21.92
CA LEU A 558 8.91 38.69 -21.00
C LEU A 558 9.41 39.48 -19.77
N SER A 559 10.71 39.50 -19.50
CA SER A 559 11.33 40.27 -18.42
C SER A 559 12.55 41.05 -18.89
N SER A 560 13.10 41.94 -18.06
CA SER A 560 14.48 42.42 -18.30
C SER A 560 15.48 41.28 -18.10
N ILE A 561 16.67 41.42 -18.68
CA ILE A 561 17.80 40.52 -18.42
C ILE A 561 18.55 41.02 -17.19
N PHE A 562 18.74 40.14 -16.21
CA PHE A 562 19.44 40.44 -14.97
C PHE A 562 20.69 39.57 -14.86
N GLU A 563 21.84 40.20 -14.66
CA GLU A 563 23.07 39.54 -14.26
C GLU A 563 23.12 39.47 -12.75
N VAL A 564 23.15 38.26 -12.21
CA VAL A 564 23.35 38.04 -10.77
C VAL A 564 24.78 37.55 -10.60
N VAL A 565 25.53 38.19 -9.71
CA VAL A 565 26.91 37.81 -9.41
C VAL A 565 27.08 37.60 -7.91
N LYS A 566 28.04 36.76 -7.56
CA LYS A 566 28.49 36.59 -6.19
C LYS A 566 30.01 36.71 -6.07
N ASN A 567 30.47 37.16 -4.92
CA ASN A 567 31.90 37.30 -4.60
C ASN A 567 32.68 35.98 -4.50
N LYS A 568 32.00 34.83 -4.58
CA LYS A 568 32.59 33.49 -4.42
C LYS A 568 32.21 32.57 -5.58
N ALA A 569 33.20 31.94 -6.20
CA ALA A 569 32.98 30.92 -7.22
C ALA A 569 32.42 29.62 -6.59
N GLY A 570 31.81 28.76 -7.42
CA GLY A 570 31.25 27.47 -7.01
C GLY A 570 29.72 27.46 -6.87
N HIS A 571 29.14 26.29 -6.61
CA HIS A 571 27.70 26.09 -6.44
C HIS A 571 27.25 26.35 -4.99
N PHE A 572 25.96 26.62 -4.78
CA PHE A 572 25.38 26.72 -3.45
C PHE A 572 25.19 25.34 -2.80
N LEU A 573 25.41 25.25 -1.49
CA LEU A 573 25.17 24.02 -0.72
C LEU A 573 23.67 23.70 -0.60
N VAL A 574 22.85 24.75 -0.61
CA VAL A 574 21.39 24.72 -0.69
C VAL A 574 20.98 25.68 -1.81
N PRO A 575 20.23 25.23 -2.83
CA PRO A 575 19.81 26.10 -3.94
C PRO A 575 19.07 27.35 -3.46
N VAL A 576 19.29 28.46 -4.16
CA VAL A 576 18.64 29.75 -3.91
C VAL A 576 17.43 29.90 -4.83
N THR A 577 16.41 30.64 -4.40
CA THR A 577 15.20 30.87 -5.22
C THR A 577 15.31 32.20 -5.94
N LEU A 578 15.11 32.18 -7.25
CA LEU A 578 14.93 33.38 -8.07
C LEU A 578 13.45 33.55 -8.40
N THR A 579 12.93 34.75 -8.23
CA THR A 579 11.57 35.13 -8.64
C THR A 579 11.62 36.34 -9.55
N PHE A 580 10.98 36.24 -10.71
CA PHE A 580 10.92 37.32 -11.69
C PHE A 580 9.48 37.79 -11.86
N LYS A 581 9.30 39.10 -11.98
CA LYS A 581 8.07 39.67 -12.54
C LYS A 581 8.21 39.66 -14.06
N PHE A 582 7.14 39.29 -14.77
CA PHE A 582 7.13 39.25 -16.22
C PHE A 582 5.86 39.90 -16.78
N ASP A 583 5.93 40.36 -18.03
CA ASP A 583 4.79 40.97 -18.72
C ASP A 583 3.83 39.88 -19.22
N THR A 584 2.71 39.72 -18.53
CA THR A 584 1.69 38.73 -18.87
C THR A 584 0.99 39.02 -20.20
N SER A 585 0.98 40.28 -20.66
CA SER A 585 0.33 40.67 -21.92
C SER A 585 1.10 40.18 -23.16
N MET A 586 2.39 39.86 -23.00
CA MET A 586 3.24 39.35 -24.06
C MET A 586 3.16 37.82 -24.23
N VAL A 587 2.48 37.11 -23.32
CA VAL A 587 2.26 35.66 -23.42
C VAL A 587 1.08 35.38 -24.36
N LYS A 588 1.38 35.02 -25.60
CA LYS A 588 0.38 34.71 -26.64
C LYS A 588 -0.23 33.30 -26.45
N GLU A 589 -1.37 33.07 -27.07
CA GLU A 589 -2.03 31.75 -27.09
C GLU A 589 -1.07 30.65 -27.58
N GLY A 590 -1.02 29.52 -26.87
CA GLY A 590 -0.08 28.43 -27.14
C GLY A 590 1.33 28.64 -26.61
N LYS A 591 1.64 29.76 -25.95
CA LYS A 591 2.92 30.01 -25.27
C LYS A 591 2.76 30.02 -23.74
N LYS A 592 3.86 29.83 -23.02
CA LYS A 592 3.95 29.97 -21.55
C LYS A 592 5.24 30.71 -21.16
N PRO A 593 5.29 31.42 -20.01
CA PRO A 593 6.52 31.99 -19.48
C PRO A 593 7.44 30.90 -18.94
N SER A 594 8.74 31.06 -19.11
CA SER A 594 9.78 30.17 -18.57
C SER A 594 11.04 30.96 -18.26
N ILE A 595 11.70 30.68 -17.12
CA ILE A 595 12.97 31.30 -16.73
C ILE A 595 14.11 30.58 -17.47
N PHE A 596 15.08 31.34 -17.94
CA PHE A 596 16.30 30.84 -18.55
C PHE A 596 17.52 31.40 -17.84
N TYR A 597 18.62 30.63 -17.83
CA TYR A 597 19.95 31.13 -17.51
C TYR A 597 20.83 31.16 -18.76
N TYR A 598 21.77 32.09 -18.84
CA TYR A 598 22.72 32.15 -19.95
C TYR A 598 23.97 31.33 -19.65
N ASP A 599 24.22 30.30 -20.44
CA ASP A 599 25.45 29.51 -20.40
C ASP A 599 26.57 30.30 -21.09
N GLU A 600 27.45 30.91 -20.29
CA GLU A 600 28.55 31.74 -20.77
C GLU A 600 29.58 30.97 -21.62
N THR A 601 29.63 29.65 -21.50
CA THR A 601 30.56 28.80 -22.26
C THR A 601 29.99 28.50 -23.63
N LYS A 602 28.72 28.12 -23.68
CA LYS A 602 28.01 27.78 -24.93
C LYS A 602 27.43 29.00 -25.66
N LYS A 603 27.42 30.16 -25.01
CA LYS A 603 26.83 31.41 -25.51
C LYS A 603 25.36 31.22 -25.93
N GLN A 604 24.59 30.56 -25.07
CA GLN A 604 23.17 30.26 -25.32
C GLN A 604 22.33 30.30 -24.04
N TRP A 605 21.04 30.57 -24.19
CA TRP A 605 20.07 30.46 -23.10
C TRP A 605 19.68 29.00 -22.86
N ILE A 606 19.64 28.60 -21.60
CA ILE A 606 19.22 27.27 -21.13
C ILE A 606 17.92 27.42 -20.35
N GLU A 607 16.87 26.72 -20.78
CA GLU A 607 15.55 26.76 -20.14
C GLU A 607 15.58 26.09 -18.76
N MET A 608 15.04 26.76 -17.76
CA MET A 608 14.90 26.27 -16.38
C MET A 608 13.46 25.97 -15.99
N GLY A 609 12.47 26.40 -16.78
CA GLY A 609 11.07 26.31 -16.41
C GLY A 609 10.67 27.38 -15.38
N GLY A 610 9.76 27.02 -14.48
CA GLY A 610 9.38 27.85 -13.34
C GLY A 610 7.91 27.71 -12.96
N THR A 611 7.62 28.04 -11.70
CA THR A 611 6.26 28.03 -11.16
C THR A 611 5.66 29.42 -11.28
N VAL A 612 4.58 29.57 -12.04
CA VAL A 612 3.88 30.84 -12.26
C VAL A 612 2.87 31.08 -11.14
N ASN A 613 2.89 32.28 -10.56
CA ASN A 613 1.87 32.77 -9.63
C ASN A 613 1.46 34.20 -10.02
N GLY A 614 0.34 34.33 -10.73
CA GLY A 614 -0.12 35.62 -11.25
C GLY A 614 0.89 36.20 -12.25
N SER A 615 1.51 37.34 -11.90
CA SER A 615 2.50 38.03 -12.73
C SER A 615 3.95 37.72 -12.36
N THR A 616 4.19 36.72 -11.51
CA THR A 616 5.55 36.28 -11.14
C THR A 616 5.80 34.82 -11.52
N ILE A 617 7.06 34.50 -11.75
CA ILE A 617 7.55 33.14 -12.00
C ILE A 617 8.78 32.88 -11.13
N SER A 618 8.85 31.71 -10.51
CA SER A 618 9.93 31.35 -9.58
C SER A 618 10.63 30.04 -9.97
N VAL A 619 11.93 29.96 -9.74
CA VAL A 619 12.75 28.76 -9.92
C VAL A 619 13.86 28.70 -8.87
N THR A 620 14.36 27.51 -8.56
CA THR A 620 15.56 27.33 -7.74
C THR A 620 16.79 27.19 -8.63
N THR A 621 17.93 27.72 -8.20
CA THR A 621 19.23 27.60 -8.88
C THR A 621 20.34 27.39 -7.86
N ASP A 622 21.39 26.68 -8.24
CA ASP A 622 22.58 26.47 -7.42
C ASP A 622 23.75 27.38 -7.85
N HIS A 623 23.58 28.20 -8.89
CA HIS A 623 24.60 29.11 -9.39
C HIS A 623 23.98 30.43 -9.88
N PHE A 624 24.83 31.43 -10.10
CA PHE A 624 24.45 32.73 -10.63
C PHE A 624 25.16 33.04 -11.95
N THR A 625 24.43 33.69 -12.86
CA THR A 625 24.82 34.14 -14.19
C THR A 625 23.79 35.19 -14.64
N LYS A 626 23.55 35.35 -15.94
CA LYS A 626 22.46 36.12 -16.51
C LYS A 626 21.18 35.30 -16.56
N PHE A 627 20.06 35.90 -16.16
CA PHE A 627 18.75 35.29 -16.17
C PHE A 627 17.72 36.19 -16.86
N ALA A 628 16.73 35.57 -17.49
CA ALA A 628 15.58 36.26 -18.06
C ALA A 628 14.37 35.31 -18.19
N VAL A 629 13.18 35.89 -18.38
CA VAL A 629 11.96 35.15 -18.68
C VAL A 629 11.63 35.26 -20.16
N PHE A 630 11.39 34.14 -20.83
CA PHE A 630 10.99 34.06 -22.24
C PHE A 630 9.62 33.41 -22.38
N ALA A 631 8.92 33.70 -23.48
CA ALA A 631 7.73 32.96 -23.89
C ALA A 631 8.14 31.75 -24.74
N VAL A 632 7.90 30.55 -24.23
CA VAL A 632 8.18 29.27 -24.91
C VAL A 632 6.89 28.60 -25.35
N ASP A 633 6.94 27.67 -26.30
CA ASP A 633 5.78 26.85 -26.64
C ASP A 633 5.27 26.09 -25.42
N ALA A 634 3.97 26.21 -25.16
CA ALA A 634 3.31 25.36 -24.19
C ALA A 634 3.34 23.93 -24.72
N ALA A 635 4.09 23.04 -24.05
CA ALA A 635 4.06 21.63 -24.36
C ALA A 635 2.60 21.13 -24.37
N PRO A 636 2.20 20.23 -25.28
CA PRO A 636 0.88 19.65 -25.26
C PRO A 636 0.63 19.05 -23.87
N ALA A 637 -0.58 19.25 -23.34
CA ALA A 637 -0.96 18.68 -22.06
C ALA A 637 -0.58 17.20 -22.04
N ALA A 638 0.23 16.79 -21.06
CA ALA A 638 0.65 15.41 -20.93
C ALA A 638 -0.61 14.53 -20.92
N PRO A 639 -0.64 13.43 -21.69
CA PRO A 639 -1.75 12.48 -21.60
C PRO A 639 -1.90 12.04 -20.15
N ASP A 640 -3.11 12.15 -19.60
CA ASP A 640 -3.38 11.61 -18.27
C ASP A 640 -3.63 10.11 -18.43
N PHE A 641 -2.72 9.30 -17.89
CA PHE A 641 -2.84 7.85 -17.97
C PHE A 641 -3.74 7.33 -16.86
N SER A 642 -4.70 6.47 -17.20
CA SER A 642 -5.69 5.97 -16.24
C SER A 642 -5.07 5.13 -15.11
N ASP A 643 -3.88 4.57 -15.33
CA ASP A 643 -3.22 3.62 -14.44
C ASP A 643 -2.07 4.22 -13.61
N ILE A 644 -1.92 5.55 -13.61
CA ILE A 644 -0.94 6.25 -12.75
C ILE A 644 -1.61 7.11 -11.66
N SER A 645 -2.94 7.14 -11.58
CA SER A 645 -3.64 7.86 -10.51
C SER A 645 -3.33 7.23 -9.15
N GLY A 646 -2.90 8.03 -8.18
CA GLY A 646 -2.45 7.55 -6.86
C GLY A 646 -1.11 6.81 -6.86
N HIS A 647 -0.44 6.66 -8.01
CA HIS A 647 0.82 5.95 -8.12
C HIS A 647 2.00 6.83 -7.67
N TRP A 648 2.93 6.30 -6.87
CA TRP A 648 4.07 7.05 -6.33
C TRP A 648 4.95 7.71 -7.41
N ALA A 649 5.06 7.08 -8.59
CA ALA A 649 5.84 7.58 -9.73
C ALA A 649 5.06 8.51 -10.68
N ALA A 650 3.79 8.84 -10.39
CA ALA A 650 2.92 9.57 -11.32
C ALA A 650 3.52 10.90 -11.81
N ALA A 651 4.12 11.67 -10.90
CA ALA A 651 4.79 12.93 -11.24
C ALA A 651 5.97 12.71 -12.20
N SER A 652 6.88 11.78 -11.86
CA SER A 652 8.03 11.42 -12.69
C SER A 652 7.62 10.95 -14.09
N ILE A 653 6.54 10.16 -14.16
CA ILE A 653 5.99 9.63 -15.41
C ILE A 653 5.48 10.78 -16.30
N ARG A 654 4.67 11.68 -15.75
CA ARG A 654 4.15 12.84 -16.49
C ARG A 654 5.27 13.74 -16.98
N SER A 655 6.28 14.01 -16.15
CA SER A 655 7.45 14.79 -16.53
C SER A 655 8.23 14.14 -17.67
N ALA A 656 8.47 12.83 -17.59
CA ALA A 656 9.22 12.11 -18.62
C ALA A 656 8.49 12.03 -19.96
N VAL A 657 7.16 11.89 -19.94
CA VAL A 657 6.33 11.92 -21.15
C VAL A 657 6.33 13.32 -21.77
N SER A 658 6.20 14.35 -20.93
CA SER A 658 6.26 15.76 -21.38
C SER A 658 7.63 16.10 -21.98
N ALA A 659 8.70 15.48 -21.48
CA ALA A 659 10.06 15.62 -21.99
C ALA A 659 10.35 14.76 -23.23
N GLY A 660 9.39 13.95 -23.71
CA GLY A 660 9.56 13.08 -24.87
C GLY A 660 10.49 11.89 -24.64
N ILE A 661 10.78 11.54 -23.39
CA ILE A 661 11.69 10.45 -23.01
C ILE A 661 11.02 9.09 -23.24
N VAL A 662 9.74 9.01 -22.91
CA VAL A 662 8.92 7.81 -22.98
C VAL A 662 7.51 8.19 -23.45
N ASN A 663 6.81 7.23 -24.06
CA ASN A 663 5.40 7.35 -24.41
C ASN A 663 4.57 6.33 -23.64
N GLY A 664 3.28 6.64 -23.45
CA GLY A 664 2.30 5.65 -23.05
C GLY A 664 1.82 4.79 -24.21
N TYR A 665 0.89 3.91 -23.91
CA TYR A 665 0.29 2.99 -24.86
C TYR A 665 -0.95 3.62 -25.50
N SER A 666 -1.32 3.12 -26.67
CA SER A 666 -2.50 3.60 -27.43
C SER A 666 -3.83 3.36 -26.70
N ASP A 667 -3.84 2.52 -25.67
CA ASP A 667 -4.98 2.22 -24.82
C ASP A 667 -5.19 3.26 -23.68
N GLY A 668 -4.36 4.31 -23.63
CA GLY A 668 -4.45 5.36 -22.61
C GLY A 668 -3.74 5.02 -21.28
N THR A 669 -2.93 3.95 -21.25
CA THR A 669 -2.17 3.53 -20.05
C THR A 669 -0.67 3.79 -20.18
N PHE A 670 0.05 3.83 -19.05
CA PHE A 670 1.53 3.89 -19.01
C PHE A 670 2.20 2.55 -18.67
N LYS A 671 1.48 1.70 -17.93
CA LYS A 671 1.90 0.40 -17.37
C LYS A 671 3.11 0.54 -16.43
N PRO A 672 2.99 1.29 -15.31
CA PRO A 672 4.13 1.62 -14.44
C PRO A 672 4.87 0.38 -13.89
N GLU A 673 4.14 -0.70 -13.61
CA GLU A 673 4.68 -1.94 -13.03
C GLU A 673 5.23 -2.94 -14.07
N LEU A 674 5.11 -2.65 -15.36
CA LEU A 674 5.66 -3.53 -16.40
C LEU A 674 7.20 -3.47 -16.36
N THR A 675 7.85 -4.63 -16.39
CA THR A 675 9.32 -4.71 -16.36
C THR A 675 9.95 -4.33 -17.69
N VAL A 676 11.07 -3.62 -17.60
CA VAL A 676 11.77 -3.02 -18.75
C VAL A 676 12.87 -3.96 -19.24
N THR A 677 12.98 -4.11 -20.56
CA THR A 677 14.11 -4.81 -21.21
C THR A 677 15.35 -3.92 -21.29
N ARG A 678 16.52 -4.53 -21.43
CA ARG A 678 17.80 -3.82 -21.48
C ARG A 678 17.88 -2.82 -22.64
N GLU A 679 17.31 -3.15 -23.80
CA GLU A 679 17.26 -2.24 -24.95
C GLU A 679 16.23 -1.10 -24.76
N GLU A 680 15.10 -1.35 -24.10
CA GLU A 680 14.12 -0.31 -23.74
C GLU A 680 14.72 0.70 -22.76
N PHE A 681 15.45 0.22 -21.75
CA PHE A 681 16.11 1.12 -20.79
C PHE A 681 17.14 2.02 -21.46
N ILE A 682 18.01 1.47 -22.31
CA ILE A 682 19.00 2.26 -23.05
C ILE A 682 18.31 3.28 -23.96
N ALA A 683 17.24 2.91 -24.66
CA ALA A 683 16.50 3.86 -25.49
C ALA A 683 15.89 5.01 -24.68
N MET A 684 15.34 4.74 -23.50
CA MET A 684 14.84 5.80 -22.60
C MET A 684 15.98 6.68 -22.10
N LEU A 685 17.09 6.09 -21.64
CA LEU A 685 18.25 6.82 -21.13
C LEU A 685 18.86 7.72 -22.22
N MET A 686 19.07 7.22 -23.44
CA MET A 686 19.67 8.02 -24.50
C MET A 686 18.76 9.15 -24.99
N ARG A 687 17.43 8.96 -25.00
CA ARG A 687 16.48 10.05 -25.27
C ARG A 687 16.56 11.13 -24.18
N ALA A 688 16.63 10.72 -22.92
CA ALA A 688 16.80 11.64 -21.80
C ALA A 688 18.11 12.44 -21.90
N LEU A 689 19.20 11.79 -22.31
CA LEU A 689 20.51 12.45 -22.48
C LEU A 689 20.60 13.36 -23.71
N LYS A 690 19.63 13.29 -24.65
CA LYS A 690 19.59 14.06 -25.91
C LYS A 690 20.94 14.06 -26.65
N SER A 691 21.52 12.88 -26.85
CA SER A 691 22.82 12.76 -27.50
C SER A 691 22.73 12.90 -29.02
N ASP A 692 23.52 13.83 -29.57
CA ASP A 692 23.69 14.02 -31.02
C ASP A 692 24.83 13.16 -31.61
N ASP A 693 25.42 12.26 -30.81
CA ASP A 693 26.47 11.35 -31.27
C ASP A 693 25.90 10.39 -32.33
N PRO A 694 26.55 10.21 -33.50
CA PRO A 694 26.12 9.22 -34.49
C PRO A 694 26.20 7.76 -33.97
N GLY A 695 26.92 7.52 -32.87
CA GLY A 695 27.09 6.23 -32.22
C GLY A 695 28.26 5.41 -32.78
N ALA A 696 28.66 4.38 -32.04
CA ALA A 696 29.71 3.45 -32.43
C ALA A 696 29.18 2.30 -33.29
N ALA A 697 30.03 1.71 -34.12
CA ALA A 697 29.70 0.47 -34.82
C ALA A 697 29.48 -0.66 -33.80
N LEU A 698 28.31 -1.31 -33.85
CA LEU A 698 27.96 -2.39 -32.93
C LEU A 698 28.64 -3.70 -33.35
N SER A 699 29.37 -4.31 -32.43
CA SER A 699 30.10 -5.57 -32.65
C SER A 699 29.59 -6.74 -31.79
N PHE A 700 28.35 -6.65 -31.29
CA PHE A 700 27.77 -7.71 -30.46
C PHE A 700 27.35 -8.91 -31.31
N LYS A 701 27.50 -10.14 -30.78
CA LYS A 701 27.10 -11.37 -31.46
C LYS A 701 25.61 -11.41 -31.79
N ASP A 702 24.80 -10.69 -31.01
CA ASP A 702 23.35 -10.62 -31.08
C ASP A 702 22.85 -9.24 -31.60
N THR A 703 23.69 -8.48 -32.31
CA THR A 703 23.28 -7.19 -32.93
C THR A 703 22.07 -7.32 -33.86
N SER A 704 21.87 -8.48 -34.50
CA SER A 704 20.74 -8.71 -35.40
C SER A 704 19.38 -8.73 -34.70
N VAL A 705 19.33 -9.07 -33.40
CA VAL A 705 18.09 -9.15 -32.62
C VAL A 705 17.77 -7.88 -31.84
N ILE A 706 18.67 -6.87 -31.86
CA ILE A 706 18.37 -5.54 -31.31
C ILE A 706 17.28 -4.90 -32.18
N GLY A 707 16.21 -4.40 -31.57
CA GLY A 707 15.13 -3.74 -32.28
C GLY A 707 15.64 -2.57 -33.11
N ALA A 708 15.17 -2.43 -34.36
CA ALA A 708 15.60 -1.34 -35.25
C ALA A 708 15.43 0.06 -34.60
N TRP A 709 14.39 0.21 -33.78
CA TRP A 709 14.08 1.42 -33.00
C TRP A 709 15.07 1.70 -31.86
N ALA A 710 15.81 0.69 -31.37
CA ALA A 710 16.77 0.80 -30.28
C ALA A 710 18.23 0.89 -30.78
N LYS A 711 18.53 0.41 -32.00
CA LYS A 711 19.91 0.29 -32.51
C LYS A 711 20.72 1.58 -32.41
N ALA A 712 20.14 2.72 -32.78
CA ALA A 712 20.81 4.01 -32.70
C ALA A 712 21.16 4.37 -31.25
N ALA A 713 20.21 4.22 -30.31
CA ALA A 713 20.45 4.46 -28.90
C ALA A 713 21.52 3.52 -28.31
N VAL A 714 21.52 2.25 -28.71
CA VAL A 714 22.56 1.30 -28.27
C VAL A 714 23.94 1.70 -28.83
N ALA A 715 24.03 2.11 -30.09
CA ALA A 715 25.26 2.60 -30.70
C ALA A 715 25.82 3.83 -29.98
N GLN A 716 24.94 4.78 -29.64
CA GLN A 716 25.29 5.96 -28.85
C GLN A 716 25.76 5.60 -27.44
N ALA A 717 25.04 4.70 -26.76
CA ALA A 717 25.42 4.25 -25.42
C ALA A 717 26.78 3.53 -25.40
N VAL A 718 27.10 2.77 -26.45
CA VAL A 718 28.43 2.17 -26.62
C VAL A 718 29.49 3.24 -26.84
N SER A 719 29.25 4.20 -27.74
CA SER A 719 30.16 5.33 -28.00
C SER A 719 30.45 6.13 -26.73
N ALA A 720 29.42 6.39 -25.93
CA ALA A 720 29.51 7.11 -24.67
C ALA A 720 30.11 6.28 -23.51
N GLY A 721 30.44 5.01 -23.73
CA GLY A 721 30.97 4.11 -22.70
C GLY A 721 29.96 3.70 -21.62
N ILE A 722 28.66 3.95 -21.84
CA ILE A 722 27.56 3.63 -20.91
C ILE A 722 27.35 2.12 -20.83
N THR A 723 27.56 1.40 -21.93
CA THR A 723 27.44 -0.07 -21.98
C THR A 723 28.49 -0.69 -22.89
N SER A 724 28.98 -1.88 -22.52
CA SER A 724 29.97 -2.66 -23.28
C SER A 724 29.49 -4.09 -23.58
N GLY A 725 28.23 -4.40 -23.30
CA GLY A 725 27.70 -5.77 -23.37
C GLY A 725 28.23 -6.67 -22.24
N TYR A 726 28.02 -7.98 -22.40
CA TYR A 726 28.45 -9.02 -21.48
C TYR A 726 29.79 -9.64 -21.92
N PRO A 727 30.52 -10.31 -21.01
CA PRO A 727 31.80 -10.97 -21.34
C PRO A 727 31.74 -12.01 -22.46
N ASP A 728 30.56 -12.59 -22.73
CA ASP A 728 30.34 -13.55 -23.82
C ASP A 728 30.23 -12.89 -25.22
N GLY A 729 30.28 -11.56 -25.29
CA GLY A 729 30.18 -10.76 -26.51
C GLY A 729 28.74 -10.44 -26.93
N THR A 730 27.75 -10.65 -26.06
CA THR A 730 26.33 -10.34 -26.32
C THR A 730 25.89 -9.03 -25.65
N PHE A 731 24.83 -8.40 -26.17
CA PHE A 731 24.14 -7.27 -25.53
C PHE A 731 22.90 -7.71 -24.73
N ARG A 732 22.23 -8.78 -25.15
CA ARG A 732 20.99 -9.34 -24.60
C ARG A 732 19.82 -8.35 -24.59
N PRO A 733 19.40 -7.84 -25.76
CA PRO A 733 18.42 -6.74 -25.86
C PRO A 733 17.10 -7.03 -25.16
N GLY A 734 16.53 -8.23 -25.35
CA GLY A 734 15.24 -8.63 -24.79
C GLY A 734 15.25 -9.10 -23.33
N SER A 735 16.42 -9.20 -22.69
CA SER A 735 16.51 -9.56 -21.28
C SER A 735 15.99 -8.42 -20.41
N LYS A 736 15.28 -8.76 -19.33
CA LYS A 736 14.86 -7.76 -18.32
C LYS A 736 16.08 -7.20 -17.62
N ILE A 737 16.15 -5.88 -17.51
CA ILE A 737 17.30 -5.22 -16.89
C ILE A 737 17.24 -5.38 -15.37
N SER A 738 18.35 -5.81 -14.77
CA SER A 738 18.44 -5.87 -13.31
C SER A 738 18.71 -4.48 -12.72
N ARG A 739 18.39 -4.29 -11.43
CA ARG A 739 18.66 -3.04 -10.71
C ARG A 739 20.15 -2.72 -10.67
N ALA A 740 21.01 -3.72 -10.50
CA ALA A 740 22.46 -3.53 -10.55
C ALA A 740 22.91 -2.99 -11.93
N GLU A 741 22.43 -3.60 -13.01
CA GLU A 741 22.80 -3.20 -14.38
C GLU A 741 22.30 -1.79 -14.72
N MET A 742 21.06 -1.49 -14.35
CA MET A 742 20.46 -0.16 -14.50
C MET A 742 21.31 0.92 -13.81
N VAL A 743 21.69 0.69 -12.57
CA VAL A 743 22.47 1.64 -11.77
C VAL A 743 23.89 1.82 -12.29
N VAL A 744 24.53 0.76 -12.78
CA VAL A 744 25.86 0.85 -13.41
C VAL A 744 25.81 1.70 -14.68
N MET A 745 24.78 1.56 -15.51
CA MET A 745 24.60 2.42 -16.69
C MET A 745 24.38 3.88 -16.31
N ILE A 746 23.62 4.15 -15.24
CA ILE A 746 23.38 5.50 -14.71
C ILE A 746 24.68 6.13 -14.19
N ALA A 747 25.47 5.39 -13.41
CA ALA A 747 26.76 5.86 -12.91
C ALA A 747 27.71 6.25 -14.05
N LYS A 748 27.76 5.43 -15.11
CA LYS A 748 28.57 5.69 -16.32
C LYS A 748 28.05 6.89 -17.11
N ALA A 749 26.74 7.03 -17.27
CA ALA A 749 26.13 8.17 -17.94
C ALA A 749 26.44 9.51 -17.24
N LEU A 750 26.55 9.49 -15.90
CA LEU A 750 26.95 10.62 -15.08
C LEU A 750 28.47 10.77 -14.94
N LYS A 751 29.26 9.85 -15.49
CA LYS A 751 30.74 9.80 -15.34
C LYS A 751 31.17 9.88 -13.87
N LEU A 752 30.43 9.22 -12.98
CA LEU A 752 30.76 9.20 -11.55
C LEU A 752 32.05 8.42 -11.31
N THR A 753 32.88 8.93 -10.40
CA THR A 753 34.01 8.18 -9.86
C THR A 753 33.47 7.02 -9.01
N THR A 754 33.86 5.80 -9.33
CA THR A 754 33.45 4.59 -8.59
C THR A 754 34.66 3.94 -7.94
N GLU A 755 34.53 3.59 -6.67
CA GLU A 755 35.51 2.77 -5.96
C GLU A 755 35.21 1.29 -6.18
N GLU A 756 36.24 0.50 -6.48
CA GLU A 756 36.08 -0.95 -6.61
C GLU A 756 35.68 -1.56 -5.26
N ASP A 757 34.72 -2.48 -5.28
CA ASP A 757 34.22 -3.18 -4.09
C ASP A 757 33.72 -2.30 -2.93
N ALA A 758 33.19 -1.10 -3.24
CA ALA A 758 32.76 -0.16 -2.21
C ALA A 758 31.65 -0.69 -1.30
N VAL A 759 31.74 -0.43 0.01
CA VAL A 759 30.71 -0.80 0.99
C VAL A 759 29.49 0.12 0.85
N THR A 760 28.32 -0.47 0.60
CA THR A 760 27.05 0.25 0.46
C THR A 760 26.28 0.28 1.78
N SER A 761 25.41 1.26 1.99
CA SER A 761 24.52 1.33 3.17
C SER A 761 23.30 0.38 3.12
N PHE A 762 23.11 -0.34 2.01
CA PHE A 762 21.99 -1.27 1.84
C PHE A 762 22.16 -2.53 2.69
N SER A 763 21.05 -3.01 3.26
CA SER A 763 21.03 -4.15 4.19
C SER A 763 21.40 -5.49 3.52
N ASP A 764 21.27 -5.58 2.20
CA ASP A 764 21.67 -6.71 1.36
C ASP A 764 22.97 -6.44 0.58
N HIS A 765 23.86 -5.60 1.11
CA HIS A 765 25.18 -5.31 0.52
C HIS A 765 25.93 -6.57 0.05
N ALA A 766 25.88 -7.64 0.83
CA ALA A 766 26.55 -8.91 0.53
C ALA A 766 26.05 -9.56 -0.78
N GLU A 767 24.79 -9.32 -1.17
CA GLU A 767 24.20 -9.85 -2.40
C GLU A 767 24.58 -9.00 -3.63
N ILE A 768 25.04 -7.75 -3.45
CA ILE A 768 25.41 -6.86 -4.56
C ILE A 768 26.71 -7.39 -5.18
N PRO A 769 26.71 -7.72 -6.49
CA PRO A 769 27.91 -8.19 -7.16
C PRO A 769 29.05 -7.19 -7.05
N VAL A 770 30.28 -7.67 -6.84
CA VAL A 770 31.48 -6.83 -6.65
C VAL A 770 31.64 -5.79 -7.77
N TRP A 771 31.38 -6.19 -9.01
CA TRP A 771 31.45 -5.32 -10.18
C TRP A 771 30.44 -4.15 -10.17
N ALA A 772 29.37 -4.24 -9.39
CA ALA A 772 28.32 -3.22 -9.30
C ALA A 772 28.44 -2.33 -8.06
N ARG A 773 29.11 -2.78 -7.00
CA ARG A 773 29.14 -2.13 -5.67
C ARG A 773 29.55 -0.65 -5.72
N GLY A 774 30.63 -0.33 -6.43
CA GLY A 774 31.11 1.05 -6.59
C GLY A 774 30.09 1.98 -7.22
N ALA A 775 29.44 1.52 -8.30
CA ALA A 775 28.39 2.28 -8.97
C ALA A 775 27.14 2.41 -8.11
N VAL A 776 26.74 1.34 -7.41
CA VAL A 776 25.59 1.35 -6.50
C VAL A 776 25.80 2.36 -5.38
N LYS A 777 26.97 2.37 -4.74
CA LYS A 777 27.33 3.36 -3.74
C LYS A 777 27.27 4.78 -4.33
N ALA A 778 27.96 5.04 -5.43
CA ALA A 778 28.07 6.39 -6.01
C ALA A 778 26.70 6.97 -6.40
N VAL A 779 25.80 6.15 -6.95
CA VAL A 779 24.44 6.57 -7.34
C VAL A 779 23.53 6.73 -6.12
N ALA A 780 23.69 5.90 -5.10
CA ALA A 780 22.94 6.03 -3.84
C ALA A 780 23.36 7.28 -3.04
N ASP A 781 24.66 7.58 -2.97
CA ASP A 781 25.19 8.79 -2.31
C ASP A 781 24.69 10.09 -2.96
N LYS A 782 24.32 10.03 -4.25
CA LYS A 782 23.67 11.13 -4.98
C LYS A 782 22.14 11.18 -4.81
N GLY A 783 21.54 10.27 -4.04
CA GLY A 783 20.09 10.20 -3.82
C GLY A 783 19.28 9.72 -5.03
N ILE A 784 19.95 9.26 -6.09
CA ILE A 784 19.33 8.83 -7.34
C ILE A 784 18.62 7.48 -7.16
N VAL A 785 19.23 6.55 -6.43
CA VAL A 785 18.63 5.25 -6.11
C VAL A 785 18.49 5.07 -4.60
N GLN A 786 17.40 4.44 -4.18
CA GLN A 786 17.12 4.10 -2.78
C GLN A 786 16.81 2.60 -2.66
N GLY A 787 16.91 2.10 -1.43
CA GLY A 787 16.57 0.74 -1.08
C GLY A 787 15.05 0.54 -1.14
N ARG A 788 14.63 -0.68 -1.46
CA ARG A 788 13.27 -1.17 -1.25
C ARG A 788 13.07 -1.48 0.24
N LEU A 789 12.02 -2.24 0.56
CA LEU A 789 11.67 -2.67 1.92
C LEU A 789 12.90 -3.10 2.74
N ASN A 790 12.97 -2.65 3.99
CA ASN A 790 14.08 -2.90 4.92
C ASN A 790 15.45 -2.41 4.39
N ASN A 791 15.45 -1.34 3.60
CA ASN A 791 16.65 -0.74 3.00
C ASN A 791 17.47 -1.72 2.14
N ARG A 792 16.79 -2.61 1.40
CA ARG A 792 17.42 -3.59 0.50
C ARG A 792 17.57 -3.04 -0.93
N PHE A 793 18.74 -3.16 -1.54
CA PHE A 793 18.98 -2.79 -2.92
C PHE A 793 18.34 -3.75 -3.93
N VAL A 794 18.32 -5.06 -3.64
CA VAL A 794 17.80 -6.14 -4.51
C VAL A 794 18.50 -6.16 -5.88
N PRO A 795 19.79 -6.53 -5.96
CA PRO A 795 20.63 -6.33 -7.15
C PRO A 795 20.16 -7.09 -8.40
N GLU A 796 19.66 -8.31 -8.23
CA GLU A 796 19.10 -9.14 -9.32
C GLU A 796 17.61 -8.88 -9.59
N GLY A 797 16.98 -7.99 -8.80
CA GLY A 797 15.60 -7.59 -9.02
C GLY A 797 15.46 -6.85 -10.35
N THR A 798 14.44 -7.19 -11.13
CA THR A 798 14.16 -6.49 -12.40
C THR A 798 13.56 -5.11 -12.13
N ALA A 799 13.95 -4.12 -12.93
CA ALA A 799 13.40 -2.76 -12.84
C ALA A 799 12.04 -2.64 -13.57
N THR A 800 11.07 -1.99 -12.92
CA THR A 800 9.80 -1.60 -13.55
C THR A 800 9.96 -0.35 -14.40
N ARG A 801 8.97 -0.05 -15.27
CA ARG A 801 8.93 1.19 -16.06
C ARG A 801 8.94 2.42 -15.16
N ALA A 802 8.20 2.39 -14.06
CA ALA A 802 8.17 3.46 -13.06
C ALA A 802 9.52 3.66 -12.36
N GLU A 803 10.19 2.58 -11.95
CA GLU A 803 11.53 2.66 -11.36
C GLU A 803 12.56 3.19 -12.36
N ALA A 804 12.58 2.64 -13.57
CA ALA A 804 13.50 3.06 -14.64
C ALA A 804 13.35 4.55 -14.94
N ILE A 805 12.12 5.05 -15.09
CA ILE A 805 11.91 6.45 -15.42
C ILE A 805 12.24 7.36 -14.24
N THR A 806 11.92 6.96 -13.01
CA THR A 806 12.24 7.77 -11.82
C THR A 806 13.75 7.91 -11.66
N VAL A 807 14.52 6.85 -11.87
CA VAL A 807 15.98 6.89 -11.80
C VAL A 807 16.56 7.77 -12.92
N ILE A 808 16.01 7.71 -14.13
CA ILE A 808 16.41 8.59 -15.24
C ILE A 808 16.08 10.05 -14.93
N MET A 809 14.89 10.35 -14.39
CA MET A 809 14.52 11.72 -14.03
C MET A 809 15.44 12.27 -12.94
N LYS A 810 15.73 11.50 -11.89
CA LYS A 810 16.68 11.89 -10.85
C LYS A 810 18.11 12.06 -11.38
N LEU A 811 18.52 11.29 -12.38
CA LEU A 811 19.78 11.53 -13.09
C LEU A 811 19.77 12.91 -13.74
N LEU A 812 18.69 13.31 -14.40
CA LEU A 812 18.58 14.62 -15.04
C LEU A 812 18.60 15.76 -14.03
N ASP A 813 18.02 15.57 -12.85
CA ASP A 813 18.06 16.55 -11.75
C ASP A 813 19.47 16.69 -11.13
N THR A 814 20.36 15.71 -11.37
CA THR A 814 21.74 15.69 -10.84
C THR A 814 22.78 16.16 -11.85
N LYS A 815 22.39 16.35 -13.12
CA LYS A 815 23.24 16.93 -14.16
C LYS A 815 23.22 18.46 -14.09
#